data_AF-F9UF84-F1
#
_entry.id   AF-F9UF84-F1
#
_cell.length_a   1.000
_cell.length_b   1.000
_cell.length_c   1.000
_cell.angle_alpha   90.00
_cell.angle_beta   90.00
_cell.angle_gamma   90.00
#
_symmetry.space_group_name_H-M   'P 1'
#
loop_
_entity.id
_entity.type
_entity.pdbx_description
1 polymer ?
#
loop_
_entity_poly.entity_id
_entity_poly.type
_entity_poly.pdbx_seq_one_letter_code
_entity_poly.pdbx_strand_id
1 'polypeptide(L)'
;MIDRVRRASVAALTLLLAVSALSVPAAQDVVPIRAGDSLWKIADRIATEAGFSRDQVMLALLESNPDAFSPACNVNGVLRVGAVLEVPSAERIGAVDAATARRSIERQAREWEEHRRRGRALECPAVVQPFAQGSPAPVPAEGTRYADGAAQGDAPGAPDRSSAPSPSPLPTESALSAAGPDPTQAQDGVAAGPASTTETAPSIEPAQTRDDICPCPPDPDGAAPPDEAGSALSPLGESARVVGEEAPSHLPEGPQAPFWLLAPLVLALLAMSLVRRRPRAAAPLLAPSGAAAVAGAGPPRDAAALPPRRVPFLFALKDGDLVFLVLAALAGLLGALVTVVFREGIHGLEWLLVDHSGSLVVMALGLPPWQRLLLPAVGGLVAGLILEQIGGRLRGRTTTDYMEAVAVGDGWISVRQSLVKSASSLVTVASGGSIGREGAMVQLSAMVASTIGRVAHFPRDRLRLLVAAGAAAGLAAAYNAPIAATLFVAEIVLGSIAIQHIGPLIVAAVIASVTVHDIMGYAPIYEIPAFTLVSDWELGLYLLLGLVAGHMAPIFLGLLGHSHRVFARLPMPLSARMALGGLIVGAISMYEPAVWGNGYSVVNTVLHEPWVWQALLTVMVLKMIATAATHGSGAVGGAFTPTLFVGALLGVLFGTAVHAVLPVGTGPPSAYAVVGMGAMLAATTHAPLMSILMVFEMTMDYEIVLPLMLAVVTAHYTVRRYVDVAPMYAESLLPREADGGSR
;
A
#
# COMPACT_ATOMS: atom_id res chain seq x y z
N MET A 1 -13.54 -27.93 -23.42
CA MET A 1 -13.03 -27.02 -22.38
C MET A 1 -12.09 -25.98 -22.98
N ILE A 2 -10.88 -26.36 -23.43
CA ILE A 2 -9.90 -25.47 -24.11
C ILE A 2 -10.55 -24.58 -25.18
N ASP A 3 -11.40 -25.15 -26.02
CA ASP A 3 -12.03 -24.44 -27.14
C ASP A 3 -13.20 -23.49 -26.74
N ARG A 4 -13.64 -23.53 -25.48
CA ARG A 4 -14.55 -22.52 -24.88
C ARG A 4 -13.76 -21.39 -24.25
N VAL A 5 -12.71 -21.73 -23.48
CA VAL A 5 -11.73 -20.76 -22.94
C VAL A 5 -11.18 -19.90 -24.07
N ARG A 6 -10.72 -20.50 -25.18
CA ARG A 6 -10.21 -19.78 -26.35
C ARG A 6 -11.23 -18.79 -26.95
N ARG A 7 -12.53 -19.12 -26.96
CA ARG A 7 -13.58 -18.22 -27.47
C ARG A 7 -13.91 -17.09 -26.49
N ALA A 8 -13.95 -17.36 -25.18
CA ALA A 8 -14.12 -16.34 -24.15
C ALA A 8 -12.93 -15.37 -24.11
N SER A 9 -11.70 -15.88 -24.17
CA SER A 9 -10.47 -15.08 -24.26
C SER A 9 -10.44 -14.22 -25.52
N VAL A 10 -10.85 -14.75 -26.69
CA VAL A 10 -10.95 -13.95 -27.92
C VAL A 10 -12.01 -12.86 -27.79
N ALA A 11 -13.19 -13.14 -27.26
CA ALA A 11 -14.23 -12.11 -27.05
C ALA A 11 -13.79 -11.01 -26.09
N ALA A 12 -13.16 -11.36 -24.96
CA ALA A 12 -12.59 -10.40 -24.01
C ALA A 12 -11.45 -9.58 -24.64
N LEU A 13 -10.58 -10.22 -25.44
CA LEU A 13 -9.51 -9.54 -26.16
C LEU A 13 -10.05 -8.61 -27.25
N THR A 14 -11.11 -8.99 -27.96
CA THR A 14 -11.78 -8.12 -28.96
C THR A 14 -12.45 -6.93 -28.29
N LEU A 15 -13.03 -7.09 -27.09
CA LEU A 15 -13.59 -5.98 -26.31
C LEU A 15 -12.49 -5.02 -25.81
N LEU A 16 -11.39 -5.57 -25.29
CA LEU A 16 -10.20 -4.81 -24.89
C LEU A 16 -9.55 -4.07 -26.07
N LEU A 17 -9.44 -4.71 -27.24
CA LEU A 17 -8.94 -4.10 -28.47
C LEU A 17 -9.89 -3.03 -29.01
N ALA A 18 -11.21 -3.21 -28.91
CA ALA A 18 -12.18 -2.18 -29.30
C ALA A 18 -12.10 -0.92 -28.42
N VAL A 19 -11.84 -1.09 -27.12
CA VAL A 19 -11.55 0.03 -26.19
C VAL A 19 -10.18 0.65 -26.46
N SER A 20 -9.21 -0.12 -26.94
CA SER A 20 -7.86 0.34 -27.29
C SER A 20 -7.77 0.99 -28.68
N ALA A 21 -8.77 0.80 -29.55
CA ALA A 21 -8.80 1.31 -30.93
C ALA A 21 -9.23 2.79 -31.04
N LEU A 22 -9.48 3.47 -29.92
CA LEU A 22 -9.59 4.92 -29.84
C LEU A 22 -8.19 5.56 -29.79
N SER A 23 -7.41 5.33 -30.85
CA SER A 23 -6.04 5.84 -30.99
C SER A 23 -6.01 7.33 -31.31
N VAL A 24 -5.76 8.13 -30.28
CA VAL A 24 -5.18 9.48 -30.46
C VAL A 24 -3.74 9.29 -30.93
N PRO A 25 -3.28 9.97 -32.01
CA PRO A 25 -1.89 9.88 -32.44
C PRO A 25 -0.94 10.41 -31.36
N ALA A 26 0.21 9.77 -31.20
CA ALA A 26 1.19 10.10 -30.17
C ALA A 26 1.65 11.57 -30.29
N ALA A 27 1.21 12.41 -29.35
CA ALA A 27 1.73 13.76 -29.20
C ALA A 27 3.17 13.69 -28.68
N GLN A 28 4.01 14.64 -29.08
CA GLN A 28 5.30 14.86 -28.42
C GLN A 28 5.03 15.19 -26.95
N ASP A 29 5.70 14.50 -26.03
CA ASP A 29 5.53 14.79 -24.60
C ASP A 29 6.10 16.18 -24.28
N VAL A 30 5.24 17.03 -23.71
CA VAL A 30 5.59 18.40 -23.35
C VAL A 30 5.39 18.62 -21.86
N VAL A 31 6.43 19.08 -21.17
CA VAL A 31 6.47 19.19 -19.71
C VAL A 31 6.36 20.66 -19.29
N PRO A 32 5.20 21.12 -18.77
CA PRO A 32 5.07 22.48 -18.24
C PRO A 32 5.84 22.62 -16.91
N ILE A 33 6.72 23.63 -16.82
CA ILE A 33 7.53 23.90 -15.63
C ILE A 33 6.67 24.55 -14.54
N ARG A 34 6.57 23.89 -13.39
CA ARG A 34 5.84 24.37 -12.20
C ARG A 34 6.81 25.02 -11.20
N ALA A 35 6.26 25.83 -10.30
CA ALA A 35 7.04 26.39 -9.19
C ALA A 35 7.56 25.26 -8.28
N GLY A 36 8.89 25.17 -8.09
CA GLY A 36 9.53 24.12 -7.30
C GLY A 36 10.06 22.92 -8.11
N ASP A 37 9.85 22.91 -9.43
CA ASP A 37 10.56 22.00 -10.33
C ASP A 37 12.03 22.40 -10.48
N SER A 38 12.87 21.41 -10.75
CA SER A 38 14.27 21.62 -11.11
C SER A 38 14.61 20.76 -12.32
N LEU A 39 15.53 21.23 -13.17
CA LEU A 39 15.99 20.47 -14.33
C LEU A 39 16.43 19.05 -13.92
N TRP A 40 17.09 18.95 -12.77
CA TRP A 40 17.53 17.68 -12.19
C TRP A 40 16.35 16.70 -12.01
N LYS A 41 15.24 17.10 -11.37
CA LYS A 41 14.06 16.24 -11.18
C LYS A 41 13.42 15.82 -12.50
N ILE A 42 13.31 16.75 -13.45
CA ILE A 42 12.70 16.51 -14.76
C ILE A 42 13.56 15.51 -15.57
N ALA A 43 14.88 15.74 -15.60
CA ALA A 43 15.82 14.90 -16.31
C ALA A 43 16.00 13.52 -15.66
N ASP A 44 15.96 13.40 -14.33
CA ASP A 44 16.09 12.11 -13.62
C ASP A 44 14.90 11.18 -13.92
N ARG A 45 13.68 11.73 -14.02
CA ARG A 45 12.48 11.00 -14.47
C ARG A 45 12.63 10.50 -15.91
N ILE A 46 12.93 11.40 -16.85
CA ILE A 46 13.08 11.05 -18.27
C ILE A 46 14.26 10.08 -18.50
N ALA A 47 15.36 10.23 -17.77
CA ALA A 47 16.50 9.30 -17.82
C ALA A 47 16.13 7.89 -17.35
N THR A 48 15.33 7.79 -16.29
CA THR A 48 14.84 6.51 -15.75
C THR A 48 13.88 5.82 -16.72
N GLU A 49 13.03 6.59 -17.39
CA GLU A 49 12.05 6.08 -18.37
C GLU A 49 12.70 5.64 -19.70
N ALA A 50 13.73 6.37 -20.17
CA ALA A 50 14.35 6.17 -21.47
C ALA A 50 15.71 5.43 -21.45
N GLY A 51 16.27 5.12 -20.28
CA GLY A 51 17.51 4.35 -20.13
C GLY A 51 18.82 5.10 -20.43
N PHE A 52 18.77 6.44 -20.54
CA PHE A 52 19.94 7.29 -20.76
C PHE A 52 20.55 7.78 -19.43
N SER A 53 21.78 8.29 -19.46
CA SER A 53 22.31 8.99 -18.28
C SER A 53 21.63 10.34 -18.09
N ARG A 54 21.36 10.73 -16.84
CA ARG A 54 20.76 12.04 -16.52
C ARG A 54 21.51 13.20 -17.14
N ASP A 55 22.84 13.13 -17.23
CA ASP A 55 23.67 14.19 -17.80
C ASP A 55 23.42 14.38 -19.32
N GLN A 56 23.12 13.30 -20.07
CA GLN A 56 22.69 13.39 -21.48
C GLN A 56 21.32 14.07 -21.59
N VAL A 57 20.37 13.67 -20.75
CA VAL A 57 19.01 14.22 -20.75
C VAL A 57 19.01 15.70 -20.35
N MET A 58 19.79 16.10 -19.34
CA MET A 58 19.93 17.50 -18.94
C MET A 58 20.50 18.38 -20.07
N LEU A 59 21.45 17.86 -20.84
CA LEU A 59 22.04 18.58 -21.97
C LEU A 59 21.05 18.68 -23.14
N ALA A 60 20.41 17.57 -23.51
CA ALA A 60 19.43 17.53 -24.62
C ALA A 60 18.19 18.40 -24.35
N LEU A 61 17.75 18.50 -23.09
CA LEU A 61 16.67 19.40 -22.66
C LEU A 61 17.08 20.88 -22.79
N LEU A 62 18.32 21.23 -22.43
CA LEU A 62 18.86 22.59 -22.60
C LEU A 62 18.97 22.97 -24.08
N GLU A 63 19.52 22.08 -24.91
CA GLU A 63 19.70 22.29 -26.35
C GLU A 63 18.37 22.41 -27.09
N SER A 64 17.34 21.66 -26.68
CA SER A 64 16.01 21.71 -27.30
C SER A 64 15.14 22.87 -26.80
N ASN A 65 15.44 23.45 -25.62
CA ASN A 65 14.58 24.46 -24.98
C ASN A 65 15.38 25.65 -24.39
N PRO A 66 16.29 26.31 -25.15
CA PRO A 66 17.18 27.34 -24.59
C PRO A 66 16.43 28.49 -23.91
N ASP A 67 15.28 28.90 -24.46
CA ASP A 67 14.45 30.00 -23.92
C ASP A 67 13.78 29.70 -22.57
N ALA A 68 13.73 28.43 -22.16
CA ALA A 68 13.23 28.03 -20.84
C ALA A 68 14.26 28.28 -19.71
N PHE A 69 15.53 28.53 -20.05
CA PHE A 69 16.63 28.70 -19.09
C PHE A 69 17.09 30.16 -18.99
N SER A 70 17.45 30.57 -17.78
CA SER A 70 18.01 31.89 -17.52
C SER A 70 19.30 31.76 -16.69
N PRO A 71 20.50 31.85 -17.30
CA PRO A 71 20.77 32.10 -18.71
C PRO A 71 20.58 30.86 -19.61
N ALA A 72 20.31 31.11 -20.90
CA ALA A 72 19.92 30.10 -21.90
C ALA A 72 20.99 29.04 -22.26
N CYS A 73 22.24 29.24 -21.84
CA CYS A 73 23.38 28.40 -22.23
C CYS A 73 23.95 27.51 -21.11
N ASN A 74 23.29 27.42 -19.95
CA ASN A 74 23.81 26.66 -18.80
C ASN A 74 22.71 25.86 -18.11
N VAL A 75 22.93 24.56 -17.89
CA VAL A 75 22.00 23.64 -17.20
C VAL A 75 21.69 24.04 -15.75
N ASN A 76 22.55 24.86 -15.13
CA ASN A 76 22.34 25.40 -13.78
C ASN A 76 21.56 26.73 -13.78
N GLY A 77 21.17 27.23 -14.95
CA GLY A 77 20.32 28.39 -15.11
C GLY A 77 18.94 28.17 -14.48
N VAL A 78 18.30 29.27 -14.07
CA VAL A 78 16.96 29.23 -13.48
C VAL A 78 15.95 28.87 -14.57
N LEU A 79 15.19 27.80 -14.35
CA LEU A 79 14.05 27.44 -15.20
C LEU A 79 12.94 28.49 -15.05
N ARG A 80 12.42 28.98 -16.18
CA ARG A 80 11.30 29.93 -16.20
C ARG A 80 9.99 29.20 -15.88
N VAL A 81 9.40 29.51 -14.72
CA VAL A 81 8.08 28.98 -14.32
C VAL A 81 7.02 29.37 -15.36
N GLY A 82 6.22 28.40 -15.79
CA GLY A 82 5.23 28.58 -16.85
C GLY A 82 5.79 28.42 -18.28
N ALA A 83 7.11 28.29 -18.47
CA ALA A 83 7.63 27.79 -19.73
C ALA A 83 7.36 26.29 -19.88
N VAL A 84 7.36 25.82 -21.12
CA VAL A 84 6.87 24.51 -21.52
C VAL A 84 8.02 23.81 -22.25
N LEU A 85 8.53 22.71 -21.68
CA LEU A 85 9.68 21.98 -22.21
C LEU A 85 9.23 20.89 -23.18
N GLU A 86 9.65 20.98 -24.43
CA GLU A 86 9.60 19.87 -25.37
C GLU A 86 10.60 18.79 -24.95
N VAL A 87 10.12 17.55 -24.74
CA VAL A 87 11.00 16.42 -24.44
C VAL A 87 11.68 15.96 -25.74
N PRO A 88 13.02 15.99 -25.83
CA PRO A 88 13.72 15.51 -27.02
C PRO A 88 13.51 14.01 -27.23
N SER A 89 13.46 13.58 -28.50
CA SER A 89 13.36 12.15 -28.83
C SER A 89 14.57 11.37 -28.33
N ALA A 90 14.38 10.07 -28.08
CA ALA A 90 15.45 9.16 -27.65
C ALA A 90 16.68 9.20 -28.58
N GLU A 91 16.47 9.41 -29.88
CA GLU A 91 17.56 9.59 -30.86
C GLU A 91 18.39 10.84 -30.60
N ARG A 92 17.77 12.00 -30.29
CA ARG A 92 18.49 13.22 -29.92
C ARG A 92 19.22 13.09 -28.58
N ILE A 93 18.63 12.42 -27.60
CA ILE A 93 19.28 12.16 -26.30
C ILE A 93 20.49 11.23 -26.49
N GLY A 94 20.35 10.20 -27.34
CA GLY A 94 21.41 9.25 -27.67
C GLY A 94 22.52 9.80 -28.57
N ALA A 95 22.28 10.90 -29.29
CA ALA A 95 23.27 11.52 -30.18
C ALA A 95 24.49 12.08 -29.43
N VAL A 96 24.37 12.38 -28.13
CA VAL A 96 25.50 12.81 -27.29
C VAL A 96 25.97 11.64 -26.42
N ASP A 97 27.25 11.26 -26.55
CA ASP A 97 27.90 10.28 -25.68
C ASP A 97 27.86 10.69 -24.21
N ALA A 98 27.59 9.74 -23.31
CA ALA A 98 27.44 9.96 -21.87
C ALA A 98 28.71 10.56 -21.22
N ALA A 99 29.91 10.14 -21.63
CA ALA A 99 31.15 10.71 -21.10
C ALA A 99 31.36 12.15 -21.57
N THR A 100 30.90 12.49 -22.78
CA THR A 100 30.92 13.83 -23.37
C THR A 100 29.90 14.75 -22.71
N ALA A 101 28.67 14.26 -22.49
CA ALA A 101 27.63 14.98 -21.74
C ALA A 101 28.14 15.35 -20.34
N ARG A 102 28.66 14.38 -19.58
CA ARG A 102 29.24 14.60 -18.24
C ARG A 102 30.35 15.66 -18.24
N ARG A 103 31.30 15.60 -19.18
CA ARG A 103 32.35 16.64 -19.33
C ARG A 103 31.77 18.03 -19.61
N SER A 104 30.68 18.12 -20.36
CA SER A 104 29.98 19.38 -20.65
C SER A 104 29.29 19.93 -19.40
N ILE A 105 28.56 19.10 -18.66
CA ILE A 105 27.90 19.46 -17.38
C ILE A 105 28.94 19.91 -16.34
N GLU A 106 30.05 19.18 -16.18
CA GLU A 106 31.13 19.54 -15.26
C GLU A 106 31.82 20.88 -15.65
N ARG A 107 31.92 21.19 -16.96
CA ARG A 107 32.42 22.50 -17.43
C ARG A 107 31.43 23.62 -17.11
N GLN A 108 30.16 23.45 -17.47
CA GLN A 108 29.10 24.43 -17.19
C GLN A 108 28.92 24.69 -15.69
N ALA A 109 29.11 23.69 -14.83
CA ALA A 109 29.07 23.86 -13.37
C ALA A 109 30.21 24.74 -12.83
N ARG A 110 31.44 24.61 -13.39
CA ARG A 110 32.57 25.48 -13.03
C ARG A 110 32.34 26.93 -13.48
N GLU A 111 31.87 27.12 -14.71
CA GLU A 111 31.50 28.43 -15.26
C GLU A 111 30.40 29.10 -14.42
N TRP A 112 29.38 28.33 -13.99
CA TRP A 112 28.31 28.81 -13.11
C TRP A 112 28.81 29.25 -11.72
N GLU A 113 29.77 28.51 -11.15
CA GLU A 113 30.37 28.88 -9.87
C GLU A 113 31.26 30.13 -9.98
N GLU A 114 32.02 30.29 -11.06
CA GLU A 114 32.76 31.53 -11.33
C GLU A 114 31.82 32.73 -11.53
N HIS A 115 30.74 32.56 -12.29
CA HIS A 115 29.70 33.57 -12.47
C HIS A 115 29.14 34.06 -11.13
N ARG A 116 28.68 33.12 -10.27
CA ARG A 116 28.14 33.48 -8.94
C ARG A 116 29.16 34.09 -7.98
N ARG A 117 30.43 33.67 -8.02
CA ARG A 117 31.47 34.15 -7.10
C ARG A 117 32.11 35.49 -7.52
N ARG A 118 32.21 35.77 -8.82
CA ARG A 118 32.95 36.93 -9.37
C ARG A 118 32.10 37.91 -10.16
N GLY A 119 30.81 37.63 -10.38
CA GLY A 119 29.92 38.49 -11.18
C GLY A 119 30.26 38.56 -12.68
N ARG A 120 31.17 37.69 -13.16
CA ARG A 120 31.58 37.64 -14.56
C ARG A 120 30.42 37.11 -15.40
N ALA A 121 29.97 37.86 -16.41
CA ALA A 121 28.89 37.42 -17.29
C ALA A 121 29.22 36.07 -17.96
N LEU A 122 28.20 35.21 -18.11
CA LEU A 122 28.32 33.97 -18.88
C LEU A 122 28.21 34.31 -20.37
N GLU A 123 29.22 33.94 -21.13
CA GLU A 123 29.26 34.13 -22.58
C GLU A 123 28.38 33.06 -23.26
N CYS A 124 27.07 33.33 -23.30
CA CYS A 124 26.16 32.50 -24.09
C CYS A 124 26.33 32.79 -25.59
N PRO A 125 26.54 31.78 -26.45
CA PRO A 125 26.41 31.97 -27.88
C PRO A 125 24.98 32.41 -28.22
N ALA A 126 24.84 33.28 -29.22
CA ALA A 126 23.52 33.76 -29.64
C ALA A 126 22.67 32.58 -30.15
N VAL A 127 21.49 32.39 -29.56
CA VAL A 127 20.55 31.32 -29.93
C VAL A 127 20.11 31.54 -31.37
N VAL A 128 20.39 30.58 -32.24
CA VAL A 128 19.86 30.56 -33.62
C VAL A 128 18.36 30.27 -33.52
N GLN A 129 17.53 31.19 -34.01
CA GLN A 129 16.07 31.04 -33.95
C GLN A 129 15.59 29.80 -34.74
N PRO A 130 14.63 29.01 -34.23
CA PRO A 130 13.99 27.95 -35.00
C PRO A 130 13.23 28.51 -36.21
N PHE A 131 13.19 27.71 -37.28
CA PHE A 131 12.72 28.13 -38.61
C PHE A 131 11.25 28.60 -38.63
N ALA A 132 10.99 29.61 -39.47
CA ALA A 132 9.64 30.01 -39.86
C ALA A 132 8.94 28.90 -40.66
N GLN A 133 7.61 28.82 -40.52
CA GLN A 133 6.77 27.84 -41.21
C GLN A 133 6.85 28.01 -42.74
N GLY A 134 7.16 26.92 -43.45
CA GLY A 134 7.21 26.85 -44.91
C GLY A 134 6.50 25.60 -45.45
N SER A 135 5.74 25.77 -46.53
CA SER A 135 4.89 24.76 -47.17
C SER A 135 5.64 23.49 -47.65
N PRO A 136 4.95 22.35 -47.82
CA PRO A 136 5.60 21.08 -48.16
C PRO A 136 6.22 21.10 -49.57
N ALA A 137 7.45 20.59 -49.68
CA ALA A 137 8.16 20.35 -50.93
C ALA A 137 8.31 18.82 -51.16
N PRO A 138 8.45 18.36 -52.41
CA PRO A 138 8.03 17.02 -52.81
C PRO A 138 9.08 15.91 -52.59
N VAL A 139 8.59 14.67 -52.58
CA VAL A 139 9.39 13.43 -52.53
C VAL A 139 10.29 13.29 -53.77
N PRO A 140 11.61 13.10 -53.60
CA PRO A 140 12.50 12.59 -54.64
C PRO A 140 12.80 11.09 -54.45
N ALA A 141 12.96 10.37 -55.56
CA ALA A 141 13.31 8.96 -55.58
C ALA A 141 14.83 8.73 -55.75
N GLU A 142 15.29 7.56 -55.30
CA GLU A 142 16.53 6.85 -55.65
C GLU A 142 17.92 7.51 -55.43
N GLY A 143 18.89 6.65 -55.05
CA GLY A 143 20.10 6.57 -55.89
C GLY A 143 21.44 7.07 -55.36
N THR A 144 22.00 6.41 -54.34
CA THR A 144 23.43 6.00 -54.26
C THR A 144 24.62 7.00 -54.43
N ARG A 145 25.61 6.81 -53.53
CA ARG A 145 27.09 6.93 -53.68
C ARG A 145 27.84 8.25 -53.37
N TYR A 146 28.77 8.07 -52.42
CA TYR A 146 30.19 8.49 -52.37
C TYR A 146 30.62 9.97 -52.25
N ALA A 147 31.21 10.22 -51.06
CA ALA A 147 32.55 10.76 -50.81
C ALA A 147 32.86 12.28 -50.92
N ASP A 148 33.52 12.72 -49.84
CA ASP A 148 34.62 13.69 -49.72
C ASP A 148 34.51 15.12 -50.30
N GLY A 149 35.06 16.08 -49.56
CA GLY A 149 35.57 17.32 -50.17
C GLY A 149 35.31 18.61 -49.39
N ALA A 150 36.21 18.89 -48.46
CA ALA A 150 36.36 20.13 -47.68
C ALA A 150 36.22 21.50 -48.39
N ALA A 151 35.96 22.51 -47.54
CA ALA A 151 36.52 23.87 -47.52
C ALA A 151 35.75 25.06 -48.14
N GLN A 152 35.61 26.12 -47.32
CA GLN A 152 35.83 27.56 -47.57
C GLN A 152 35.14 28.23 -48.78
N GLY A 153 34.51 29.41 -48.69
CA GLY A 153 34.32 30.35 -47.58
C GLY A 153 33.78 31.71 -48.10
N ASP A 154 33.39 32.58 -47.17
CA ASP A 154 33.15 34.03 -47.30
C ASP A 154 32.07 34.63 -48.23
N ALA A 155 31.37 35.59 -47.61
CA ALA A 155 30.27 36.47 -48.03
C ALA A 155 30.76 37.67 -48.90
N PRO A 156 30.07 38.84 -49.02
CA PRO A 156 28.67 39.22 -48.72
C PRO A 156 27.99 40.06 -49.85
N GLY A 157 26.71 40.45 -49.67
CA GLY A 157 26.07 41.51 -50.49
C GLY A 157 24.56 41.69 -50.30
N ALA A 158 24.11 42.92 -50.06
CA ALA A 158 22.70 43.37 -50.03
C ALA A 158 22.51 44.51 -51.06
N PRO A 159 21.37 45.26 -51.15
CA PRO A 159 20.00 45.10 -50.62
C PRO A 159 18.87 45.38 -51.68
N ASP A 160 17.61 45.47 -51.20
CA ASP A 160 16.65 46.58 -51.45
C ASP A 160 15.28 46.35 -52.19
N ARG A 161 14.22 46.78 -51.48
CA ARG A 161 12.88 47.35 -51.82
C ARG A 161 12.06 47.03 -53.11
N SER A 162 10.87 46.48 -52.85
CA SER A 162 9.52 47.12 -53.01
C SER A 162 8.57 46.83 -54.22
N SER A 163 7.27 46.93 -53.89
CA SER A 163 6.06 47.19 -54.72
C SER A 163 5.22 46.02 -55.29
N ALA A 164 3.90 46.26 -55.36
CA ALA A 164 2.77 45.35 -55.71
C ALA A 164 2.29 45.64 -57.18
N PRO A 165 1.09 45.23 -57.73
CA PRO A 165 -0.16 44.69 -57.15
C PRO A 165 -0.91 43.57 -57.96
N SER A 166 -2.20 43.33 -57.63
CA SER A 166 -3.24 42.40 -58.16
C SER A 166 -3.72 42.71 -59.63
N PRO A 167 -4.72 42.03 -60.31
CA PRO A 167 -5.91 41.26 -59.80
C PRO A 167 -6.48 40.01 -60.60
N SER A 168 -7.42 39.25 -59.97
CA SER A 168 -8.65 38.49 -60.44
C SER A 168 -8.73 37.65 -61.77
N PRO A 169 -9.78 36.81 -62.09
CA PRO A 169 -11.02 36.36 -61.37
C PRO A 169 -11.43 34.83 -61.44
N LEU A 170 -12.52 34.47 -60.71
CA LEU A 170 -13.61 33.42 -60.79
C LEU A 170 -13.72 32.36 -61.96
N PRO A 171 -14.49 31.21 -61.87
CA PRO A 171 -15.88 31.08 -61.31
C PRO A 171 -16.48 29.71 -60.73
N THR A 172 -17.64 29.86 -60.05
CA THR A 172 -18.86 29.03 -59.70
C THR A 172 -19.10 27.49 -59.89
N GLU A 173 -19.68 26.86 -58.82
CA GLU A 173 -20.91 25.96 -58.72
C GLU A 173 -20.97 24.51 -59.33
N SER A 174 -21.89 23.53 -59.02
CA SER A 174 -23.04 23.25 -58.07
C SER A 174 -23.39 21.70 -58.02
N ALA A 175 -24.61 21.20 -57.73
CA ALA A 175 -25.17 20.77 -56.40
C ALA A 175 -26.31 19.66 -56.50
N LEU A 176 -26.86 19.14 -55.36
CA LEU A 176 -28.16 18.36 -55.18
C LEU A 176 -28.24 16.87 -55.70
N SER A 177 -29.09 15.89 -55.28
CA SER A 177 -30.15 15.69 -54.23
C SER A 177 -30.47 14.16 -53.92
N ALA A 178 -31.37 13.88 -52.96
CA ALA A 178 -31.78 12.65 -52.22
C ALA A 178 -32.67 11.54 -52.87
N ALA A 179 -32.86 10.37 -52.19
CA ALA A 179 -34.15 9.64 -51.92
C ALA A 179 -34.01 8.20 -51.31
N GLY A 180 -35.04 7.68 -50.58
CA GLY A 180 -35.27 6.25 -50.18
C GLY A 180 -36.38 5.56 -51.03
N PRO A 181 -36.99 4.36 -50.73
CA PRO A 181 -37.30 3.74 -49.41
C PRO A 181 -37.20 2.16 -49.31
N ASP A 182 -37.95 1.55 -48.37
CA ASP A 182 -38.03 0.13 -47.88
C ASP A 182 -39.11 -0.76 -48.64
N PRO A 183 -39.59 -1.97 -48.21
CA PRO A 183 -39.01 -3.33 -47.91
C PRO A 183 -39.69 -4.52 -48.71
N THR A 184 -39.35 -5.84 -48.46
CA THR A 184 -40.28 -7.04 -48.29
C THR A 184 -39.76 -8.49 -48.64
N GLN A 185 -40.05 -9.46 -47.72
CA GLN A 185 -40.57 -10.87 -47.81
C GLN A 185 -39.95 -12.11 -48.58
N ALA A 186 -40.27 -13.30 -48.01
CA ALA A 186 -40.53 -14.66 -48.60
C ALA A 186 -39.33 -15.58 -49.01
N GLN A 187 -39.37 -16.95 -48.99
CA GLN A 187 -40.21 -18.01 -48.33
C GLN A 187 -39.54 -19.42 -48.48
N ASP A 188 -39.99 -20.43 -47.70
CA ASP A 188 -39.94 -21.93 -47.91
C ASP A 188 -38.58 -22.67 -48.14
N GLY A 189 -38.38 -23.99 -47.88
CA GLY A 189 -39.16 -25.02 -47.20
C GLY A 189 -38.53 -26.46 -47.21
N VAL A 190 -38.88 -27.28 -46.20
CA VAL A 190 -39.35 -28.72 -46.28
C VAL A 190 -38.39 -29.95 -46.52
N ALA A 191 -38.36 -30.83 -45.49
CA ALA A 191 -38.40 -32.33 -45.44
C ALA A 191 -37.20 -33.32 -45.60
N ALA A 192 -37.34 -34.41 -44.80
CA ALA A 192 -36.98 -35.85 -44.98
C ALA A 192 -35.58 -36.42 -44.57
N GLY A 193 -35.61 -37.57 -43.87
CA GLY A 193 -34.49 -38.52 -43.62
C GLY A 193 -34.57 -39.75 -44.53
N PRO A 194 -34.15 -41.00 -44.15
CA PRO A 194 -33.64 -41.50 -42.86
C PRO A 194 -32.40 -42.48 -42.96
N ALA A 195 -32.21 -43.36 -41.96
CA ALA A 195 -31.39 -44.60 -41.93
C ALA A 195 -29.84 -44.50 -41.73
N SER A 196 -29.08 -45.52 -41.28
CA SER A 196 -29.20 -46.47 -40.13
C SER A 196 -28.02 -47.48 -40.12
N THR A 197 -27.34 -47.70 -38.99
CA THR A 197 -26.58 -48.94 -38.57
C THR A 197 -25.97 -48.67 -37.18
N THR A 198 -26.29 -49.39 -36.10
CA THR A 198 -25.60 -50.61 -35.57
C THR A 198 -24.07 -50.46 -35.46
N GLU A 199 -23.42 -50.73 -34.32
CA GLU A 199 -23.48 -52.02 -33.61
C GLU A 199 -23.11 -51.97 -32.08
N THR A 200 -23.76 -52.87 -31.32
CA THR A 200 -23.33 -53.65 -30.13
C THR A 200 -22.58 -53.05 -28.91
N ALA A 201 -23.24 -53.20 -27.75
CA ALA A 201 -22.62 -53.51 -26.44
C ALA A 201 -22.78 -55.01 -26.12
N PRO A 202 -22.15 -55.54 -25.05
CA PRO A 202 -22.61 -56.76 -24.37
C PRO A 202 -23.18 -56.49 -22.96
N SER A 203 -24.09 -57.37 -22.53
CA SER A 203 -25.01 -57.24 -21.38
C SER A 203 -24.46 -57.87 -20.07
N ILE A 204 -24.77 -57.31 -18.89
CA ILE A 204 -25.79 -57.73 -17.88
C ILE A 204 -25.72 -59.21 -17.43
N GLU A 205 -25.53 -59.49 -16.13
CA GLU A 205 -26.41 -60.32 -15.25
C GLU A 205 -25.91 -60.43 -13.76
N PRO A 206 -26.68 -60.94 -12.76
CA PRO A 206 -27.13 -60.05 -11.68
C PRO A 206 -26.90 -60.53 -10.21
N ALA A 207 -27.61 -59.87 -9.29
CA ALA A 207 -27.58 -59.92 -7.82
C ALA A 207 -27.40 -61.28 -7.11
N GLN A 208 -26.71 -61.23 -5.95
CA GLN A 208 -26.94 -62.12 -4.81
C GLN A 208 -26.99 -61.36 -3.49
N THR A 209 -27.97 -61.71 -2.67
CA THR A 209 -28.16 -61.30 -1.28
C THR A 209 -27.20 -62.02 -0.34
N ARG A 210 -26.66 -61.32 0.67
CA ARG A 210 -26.36 -61.94 1.97
C ARG A 210 -26.32 -60.93 3.10
N ASP A 211 -26.96 -61.30 4.20
CA ASP A 211 -26.98 -60.57 5.46
C ASP A 211 -25.60 -60.59 6.13
N ASP A 212 -25.28 -59.54 6.88
CA ASP A 212 -24.62 -59.68 8.19
C ASP A 212 -25.00 -58.50 9.08
N ILE A 213 -25.40 -58.82 10.31
CA ILE A 213 -25.96 -57.90 11.33
C ILE A 213 -24.94 -57.73 12.47
N CYS A 214 -25.10 -56.64 13.23
CA CYS A 214 -24.89 -56.48 14.69
C CYS A 214 -23.75 -55.51 15.12
N PRO A 215 -23.83 -54.88 16.33
CA PRO A 215 -24.78 -53.80 16.63
C PRO A 215 -24.16 -52.59 17.39
N CYS A 216 -24.94 -51.54 17.60
CA CYS A 216 -24.68 -50.52 18.64
C CYS A 216 -25.33 -50.92 19.99
N PRO A 217 -24.81 -50.46 21.15
CA PRO A 217 -25.40 -50.74 22.47
C PRO A 217 -26.61 -49.82 22.79
N PRO A 218 -27.47 -50.19 23.75
CA PRO A 218 -28.72 -49.46 24.06
C PRO A 218 -28.61 -48.50 25.26
N ASP A 219 -29.42 -47.43 25.23
CA ASP A 219 -29.85 -46.67 26.42
C ASP A 219 -31.17 -47.24 27.00
N PRO A 220 -31.41 -47.16 28.32
CA PRO A 220 -32.64 -47.61 28.95
C PRO A 220 -33.68 -46.49 29.19
N ASP A 221 -34.96 -46.85 29.04
CA ASP A 221 -36.19 -46.36 29.72
C ASP A 221 -36.43 -44.82 29.89
N GLY A 222 -37.60 -44.25 29.59
CA GLY A 222 -38.88 -44.78 29.11
C GLY A 222 -40.06 -43.84 29.44
N ALA A 223 -41.22 -44.07 28.80
CA ALA A 223 -42.55 -43.44 29.00
C ALA A 223 -42.81 -42.03 28.41
N ALA A 224 -44.08 -41.82 28.01
CA ALA A 224 -44.64 -40.64 27.34
C ALA A 224 -46.11 -40.40 27.80
N PRO A 225 -46.97 -39.70 27.02
CA PRO A 225 -47.42 -38.30 27.15
C PRO A 225 -48.85 -38.23 27.81
N PRO A 226 -49.77 -37.22 27.66
CA PRO A 226 -49.79 -36.02 26.81
C PRO A 226 -50.45 -34.72 27.39
N ASP A 227 -50.79 -33.79 26.49
CA ASP A 227 -51.88 -32.78 26.48
C ASP A 227 -51.94 -31.61 27.48
N GLU A 228 -51.89 -30.37 26.94
CA GLU A 228 -53.04 -29.45 27.00
C GLU A 228 -53.00 -28.37 25.91
N ALA A 229 -54.17 -27.82 25.55
CA ALA A 229 -54.35 -26.81 24.49
C ALA A 229 -54.87 -25.47 25.06
N GLY A 230 -54.41 -24.34 24.50
CA GLY A 230 -54.89 -23.01 24.91
C GLY A 230 -54.45 -21.90 23.96
N SER A 231 -55.36 -20.99 23.59
CA SER A 231 -55.20 -20.10 22.44
C SER A 231 -55.05 -18.60 22.78
N ALA A 232 -54.25 -17.93 21.94
CA ALA A 232 -54.36 -16.52 21.49
C ALA A 232 -54.39 -15.37 22.53
N LEU A 233 -53.36 -14.50 22.48
CA LEU A 233 -53.42 -13.15 21.91
C LEU A 233 -52.06 -12.41 22.01
N SER A 234 -51.75 -11.58 21.01
CA SER A 234 -50.52 -10.79 20.83
C SER A 234 -50.63 -9.39 21.51
N PRO A 235 -49.62 -8.47 21.53
CA PRO A 235 -48.46 -8.40 20.62
C PRO A 235 -47.11 -7.82 21.16
N LEU A 236 -46.14 -7.69 20.23
CA LEU A 236 -44.92 -6.87 20.25
C LEU A 236 -43.78 -7.23 21.22
N GLY A 237 -42.67 -7.74 20.68
CA GLY A 237 -41.35 -7.71 21.34
C GLY A 237 -40.46 -8.91 21.07
N GLU A 238 -40.00 -9.11 19.83
CA GLU A 238 -39.15 -10.26 19.49
C GLU A 238 -37.89 -9.83 18.71
N SER A 239 -36.88 -9.40 19.45
CA SER A 239 -35.50 -9.32 18.98
C SER A 239 -34.78 -10.63 19.33
N ALA A 240 -34.43 -11.41 18.30
CA ALA A 240 -33.50 -12.53 18.28
C ALA A 240 -33.14 -13.17 19.64
N ARG A 241 -33.91 -14.17 20.06
CA ARG A 241 -33.39 -15.19 21.01
C ARG A 241 -32.41 -16.09 20.27
N VAL A 242 -31.12 -15.90 20.50
CA VAL A 242 -30.13 -16.96 20.27
C VAL A 242 -30.35 -17.99 21.38
N VAL A 243 -31.01 -19.10 21.04
CA VAL A 243 -31.07 -20.27 21.92
C VAL A 243 -29.70 -20.92 21.90
N GLY A 244 -29.07 -21.03 23.07
CA GLY A 244 -27.83 -21.76 23.21
C GLY A 244 -28.10 -23.25 23.35
N GLU A 245 -27.37 -24.05 22.58
CA GLU A 245 -27.12 -25.46 22.86
C GLU A 245 -25.64 -25.75 22.55
N GLU A 246 -25.01 -26.55 23.40
CA GLU A 246 -23.55 -26.63 23.47
C GLU A 246 -22.95 -27.46 22.32
N ALA A 247 -21.93 -26.90 21.66
CA ALA A 247 -20.98 -27.66 20.84
C ALA A 247 -19.56 -27.34 21.34
N PRO A 248 -18.82 -28.32 21.90
CA PRO A 248 -17.52 -28.06 22.50
C PRO A 248 -16.45 -27.86 21.42
N SER A 249 -16.19 -26.61 21.03
CA SER A 249 -15.09 -26.23 20.15
C SER A 249 -13.74 -26.27 20.87
N HIS A 250 -13.34 -27.43 21.37
CA HIS A 250 -11.99 -27.69 21.87
C HIS A 250 -11.02 -27.83 20.69
N LEU A 251 -10.54 -26.70 20.18
CA LEU A 251 -9.25 -26.68 19.49
C LEU A 251 -8.16 -27.03 20.52
N PRO A 252 -7.19 -27.90 20.19
CA PRO A 252 -6.12 -28.25 21.12
C PRO A 252 -5.25 -27.02 21.37
N GLU A 253 -5.16 -26.59 22.64
CA GLU A 253 -4.20 -25.57 23.02
C GLU A 253 -2.78 -26.07 22.74
N GLY A 254 -2.10 -25.44 21.78
CA GLY A 254 -0.65 -25.56 21.65
C GLY A 254 0.03 -25.11 22.96
N PRO A 255 1.21 -25.66 23.30
CA PRO A 255 1.82 -25.42 24.60
C PRO A 255 2.10 -23.93 24.80
N GLN A 256 1.31 -23.29 25.69
CA GLN A 256 1.49 -21.89 26.05
C GLN A 256 2.90 -21.69 26.62
N ALA A 257 3.79 -21.07 25.84
CA ALA A 257 5.16 -20.82 26.25
C ALA A 257 5.14 -19.86 27.46
N PRO A 258 5.59 -20.26 28.67
CA PRO A 258 5.41 -19.45 29.85
C PRO A 258 6.14 -18.10 29.70
N PHE A 259 5.41 -17.01 29.96
CA PHE A 259 5.81 -15.60 29.88
C PHE A 259 7.26 -15.31 30.37
N TRP A 260 7.72 -16.03 31.38
CA TRP A 260 9.06 -15.98 31.96
C TRP A 260 10.20 -16.33 30.99
N LEU A 261 9.97 -17.12 29.94
CA LEU A 261 10.98 -17.47 28.93
C LEU A 261 11.30 -16.29 27.98
N LEU A 262 10.35 -15.37 27.77
CA LEU A 262 10.52 -14.18 26.91
C LEU A 262 11.00 -12.95 27.69
N ALA A 263 10.79 -12.92 29.01
CA ALA A 263 11.29 -11.88 29.91
C ALA A 263 12.79 -11.53 29.74
N PRO A 264 13.75 -12.49 29.61
CA PRO A 264 15.16 -12.15 29.39
C PRO A 264 15.43 -11.45 28.05
N LEU A 265 14.62 -11.68 27.00
CA LEU A 265 14.73 -10.97 25.72
C LEU A 265 14.31 -9.49 25.87
N VAL A 266 13.19 -9.25 26.56
CA VAL A 266 12.71 -7.90 26.89
C VAL A 266 13.71 -7.14 27.77
N LEU A 267 14.27 -7.82 28.78
CA LEU A 267 15.35 -7.29 29.62
C LEU A 267 16.64 -7.02 28.83
N ALA A 268 17.01 -7.87 27.86
CA ALA A 268 18.17 -7.63 26.99
C ALA A 268 17.99 -6.40 26.09
N LEU A 269 16.79 -6.22 25.50
CA LEU A 269 16.46 -5.04 24.70
C LEU A 269 16.44 -3.75 25.56
N LEU A 270 15.90 -3.83 26.79
CA LEU A 270 15.95 -2.74 27.76
C LEU A 270 17.40 -2.42 28.19
N ALA A 271 18.22 -3.43 28.44
CA ALA A 271 19.63 -3.27 28.80
C ALA A 271 20.44 -2.63 27.65
N MET A 272 20.22 -3.04 26.40
CA MET A 272 20.82 -2.38 25.23
C MET A 272 20.42 -0.91 25.12
N SER A 273 19.21 -0.52 25.57
CA SER A 273 18.76 0.88 25.61
C SER A 273 19.47 1.76 26.67
N LEU A 274 20.17 1.14 27.62
CA LEU A 274 20.98 1.82 28.64
C LEU A 274 22.43 2.04 28.18
N VAL A 275 22.94 1.22 27.24
CA VAL A 275 24.32 1.29 26.72
C VAL A 275 24.46 2.35 25.62
N ARG A 276 24.29 3.63 25.98
CA ARG A 276 25.00 4.82 25.42
C ARG A 276 24.46 6.13 26.02
N ARG A 277 24.79 6.40 27.30
CA ARG A 277 24.93 7.79 27.77
C ARG A 277 26.37 8.24 27.59
N ARG A 278 26.64 9.09 26.59
CA ARG A 278 27.72 10.09 26.68
C ARG A 278 27.06 11.47 26.62
N PRO A 279 27.04 12.26 27.70
CA PRO A 279 26.69 13.66 27.57
C PRO A 279 27.75 14.32 26.68
N ARG A 280 27.34 14.93 25.56
CA ARG A 280 28.18 15.95 24.92
C ARG A 280 28.14 17.15 25.86
N ALA A 281 29.30 17.51 26.40
CA ALA A 281 29.44 18.73 27.19
C ALA A 281 28.97 19.94 26.35
N ALA A 282 28.26 20.86 26.99
CA ALA A 282 27.84 22.09 26.33
C ALA A 282 29.08 22.89 25.90
N ALA A 283 29.07 23.39 24.66
CA ALA A 283 30.04 24.40 24.24
C ALA A 283 29.72 25.72 24.99
N PRO A 284 30.70 26.37 25.63
CA PRO A 284 30.46 27.64 26.29
C PRO A 284 30.20 28.74 25.24
N LEU A 285 29.17 29.54 25.47
CA LEU A 285 28.93 30.79 24.75
C LEU A 285 30.04 31.79 25.10
N LEU A 286 30.79 32.26 24.10
CA LEU A 286 31.74 33.35 24.25
C LEU A 286 31.11 34.66 23.77
N ALA A 287 31.17 35.69 24.63
CA ALA A 287 30.78 37.05 24.32
C ALA A 287 31.85 37.76 23.44
N PRO A 288 31.50 38.83 22.71
CA PRO A 288 32.44 39.54 21.85
C PRO A 288 33.22 40.61 22.62
N SER A 289 34.56 40.55 22.60
CA SER A 289 35.40 41.66 23.05
C SER A 289 36.83 41.57 22.50
N GLY A 290 37.33 42.67 21.93
CA GLY A 290 38.77 42.96 21.81
C GLY A 290 39.48 42.42 20.58
N ALA A 291 39.82 43.31 19.64
CA ALA A 291 40.83 43.06 18.62
C ALA A 291 42.22 43.53 19.12
N ALA A 292 43.23 42.65 19.11
CA ALA A 292 44.66 43.01 19.02
C ALA A 292 45.57 41.79 18.78
N ALA A 293 46.12 41.71 17.55
CA ALA A 293 47.47 41.34 17.12
C ALA A 293 48.37 40.26 17.82
N VAL A 294 49.27 39.73 16.96
CA VAL A 294 50.63 39.17 17.19
C VAL A 294 50.83 37.64 17.07
N ALA A 295 51.34 37.27 15.89
CA ALA A 295 52.37 36.27 15.53
C ALA A 295 52.65 35.01 16.40
N GLY A 296 52.65 33.86 15.69
CA GLY A 296 53.87 33.03 15.58
C GLY A 296 54.11 31.89 16.58
N ALA A 297 53.58 30.70 16.28
CA ALA A 297 54.10 29.42 16.78
C ALA A 297 53.83 28.28 15.77
N GLY A 298 54.74 27.30 15.69
CA GLY A 298 54.71 26.22 14.69
C GLY A 298 53.66 25.12 14.93
N PRO A 299 53.56 24.12 14.04
CA PRO A 299 52.55 23.07 14.12
C PRO A 299 52.76 22.18 15.37
N PRO A 300 51.70 21.88 16.15
CA PRO A 300 51.81 20.97 17.27
C PRO A 300 52.03 19.53 16.79
N ARG A 301 52.97 18.84 17.45
CA ARG A 301 53.36 17.45 17.20
C ARG A 301 52.27 16.45 17.58
N ASP A 302 52.42 15.25 17.05
CA ASP A 302 51.55 14.08 17.25
C ASP A 302 51.09 13.85 18.69
N ALA A 303 49.79 14.03 18.93
CA ALA A 303 49.12 13.44 20.07
C ALA A 303 48.60 12.05 19.66
N ALA A 304 49.33 11.00 20.05
CA ALA A 304 49.01 9.62 19.69
C ALA A 304 47.58 9.23 20.12
N ALA A 305 46.68 9.10 19.14
CA ALA A 305 45.33 8.62 19.37
C ALA A 305 45.38 7.13 19.74
N LEU A 306 45.23 6.82 21.02
CA LEU A 306 45.00 5.46 21.50
C LEU A 306 43.84 4.83 20.69
N PRO A 307 44.07 3.72 19.97
CA PRO A 307 43.01 3.09 19.21
C PRO A 307 41.92 2.62 20.19
N PRO A 308 40.63 2.89 19.93
CA PRO A 308 39.57 2.33 20.76
C PRO A 308 39.68 0.81 20.70
N ARG A 309 39.62 0.12 21.84
CA ARG A 309 39.53 -1.35 21.90
C ARG A 309 38.30 -1.81 21.11
N ARG A 310 38.52 -2.20 19.84
CA ARG A 310 37.49 -2.76 18.96
C ARG A 310 37.33 -4.24 19.28
N VAL A 311 36.10 -4.68 19.53
CA VAL A 311 35.73 -6.10 19.41
C VAL A 311 35.89 -6.49 17.94
N PRO A 312 36.86 -7.34 17.54
CA PRO A 312 37.26 -7.41 16.13
C PRO A 312 36.26 -8.13 15.21
N PHE A 313 35.46 -9.05 15.77
CA PHE A 313 34.75 -10.07 14.99
C PHE A 313 33.65 -9.50 14.06
N LEU A 314 32.93 -8.46 14.47
CA LEU A 314 31.83 -7.91 13.66
C LEU A 314 32.29 -6.99 12.51
N PHE A 315 33.53 -6.51 12.53
CA PHE A 315 33.99 -5.49 11.58
C PHE A 315 34.52 -6.05 10.25
N ALA A 316 34.93 -7.33 10.22
CA ALA A 316 35.46 -7.98 9.02
C ALA A 316 34.37 -8.45 8.03
N LEU A 317 33.10 -8.37 8.43
CA LEU A 317 31.96 -8.93 7.70
C LEU A 317 31.16 -7.86 6.91
N LYS A 318 31.64 -6.61 6.88
CA LYS A 318 30.81 -5.46 6.47
C LYS A 318 30.41 -5.43 4.99
N ASP A 319 31.18 -6.06 4.09
CA ASP A 319 31.09 -5.78 2.65
C ASP A 319 30.46 -6.89 1.79
N GLY A 320 30.08 -8.03 2.39
CA GLY A 320 29.42 -9.14 1.66
C GLY A 320 27.90 -9.13 1.77
N ASP A 321 27.20 -9.29 0.64
CA ASP A 321 25.72 -9.37 0.59
C ASP A 321 25.18 -10.53 1.43
N LEU A 322 25.91 -11.65 1.52
CA LEU A 322 25.59 -12.77 2.40
C LEU A 322 25.49 -12.36 3.88
N VAL A 323 26.34 -11.44 4.35
CA VAL A 323 26.28 -10.95 5.74
C VAL A 323 25.05 -10.07 5.94
N PHE A 324 24.70 -9.28 4.92
CA PHE A 324 23.47 -8.51 4.95
C PHE A 324 22.23 -9.41 5.03
N LEU A 325 22.22 -10.53 4.29
CA LEU A 325 21.15 -11.55 4.39
C LEU A 325 21.10 -12.24 5.76
N VAL A 326 22.25 -12.58 6.36
CA VAL A 326 22.30 -13.13 7.73
C VAL A 326 21.75 -12.13 8.77
N LEU A 327 22.05 -10.83 8.60
CA LEU A 327 21.50 -9.79 9.48
C LEU A 327 20.02 -9.51 9.21
N ALA A 328 19.54 -9.69 7.98
CA ALA A 328 18.11 -9.65 7.64
C ALA A 328 17.36 -10.86 8.24
N ALA A 329 17.94 -12.06 8.21
CA ALA A 329 17.41 -13.24 8.89
C ALA A 329 17.33 -13.02 10.42
N LEU A 330 18.37 -12.45 11.03
CA LEU A 330 18.36 -12.09 12.45
C LEU A 330 17.30 -11.02 12.78
N ALA A 331 17.11 -10.03 11.89
CA ALA A 331 16.04 -9.05 12.02
C ALA A 331 14.65 -9.71 11.88
N GLY A 332 14.50 -10.73 11.03
CA GLY A 332 13.31 -11.58 10.92
C GLY A 332 12.98 -12.29 12.22
N LEU A 333 13.93 -13.07 12.75
CA LEU A 333 13.80 -13.82 13.99
C LEU A 333 13.43 -12.91 15.18
N LEU A 334 14.19 -11.84 15.40
CA LEU A 334 13.94 -10.93 16.53
C LEU A 334 12.67 -10.09 16.32
N GLY A 335 12.29 -9.81 15.06
CA GLY A 335 11.05 -9.14 14.69
C GLY A 335 9.81 -9.96 15.01
N ALA A 336 9.84 -11.27 14.68
CA ALA A 336 8.80 -12.22 15.05
C ALA A 336 8.68 -12.37 16.57
N LEU A 337 9.80 -12.53 17.30
CA LEU A 337 9.78 -12.65 18.76
C LEU A 337 9.17 -11.42 19.44
N VAL A 338 9.45 -10.21 18.96
CA VAL A 338 8.84 -8.99 19.52
C VAL A 338 7.37 -8.84 19.11
N THR A 339 6.98 -9.35 17.94
CA THR A 339 5.56 -9.44 17.50
C THR A 339 4.77 -10.40 18.40
N VAL A 340 5.36 -11.56 18.73
CA VAL A 340 4.83 -12.53 19.71
C VAL A 340 4.68 -11.89 21.09
N VAL A 341 5.74 -11.24 21.62
CA VAL A 341 5.66 -10.54 22.93
C VAL A 341 4.56 -9.46 22.93
N PHE A 342 4.34 -8.77 21.82
CA PHE A 342 3.25 -7.79 21.71
C PHE A 342 1.86 -8.47 21.72
N ARG A 343 1.70 -9.61 21.04
CA ARG A 343 0.46 -10.41 21.06
C ARG A 343 0.15 -10.94 22.46
N GLU A 344 1.12 -11.52 23.15
CA GLU A 344 0.96 -11.98 24.54
C GLU A 344 0.69 -10.82 25.50
N GLY A 345 1.24 -9.64 25.23
CA GLY A 345 0.91 -8.42 25.96
C GLY A 345 -0.55 -7.98 25.79
N ILE A 346 -1.19 -8.27 24.64
CA ILE A 346 -2.62 -8.01 24.43
C ILE A 346 -3.40 -8.99 25.32
N HIS A 347 -3.15 -10.30 25.18
CA HIS A 347 -3.87 -11.35 25.91
C HIS A 347 -3.72 -11.25 27.44
N GLY A 348 -2.52 -10.91 27.94
CA GLY A 348 -2.31 -10.65 29.37
C GLY A 348 -3.01 -9.41 29.89
N LEU A 349 -3.26 -8.41 29.04
CA LEU A 349 -4.03 -7.20 29.40
C LEU A 349 -5.54 -7.44 29.28
N GLU A 350 -6.01 -8.19 28.28
CA GLU A 350 -7.39 -8.68 28.19
C GLU A 350 -7.77 -9.46 29.47
N TRP A 351 -6.93 -10.43 29.86
CA TRP A 351 -7.13 -11.20 31.09
C TRP A 351 -7.11 -10.31 32.35
N LEU A 352 -6.17 -9.35 32.46
CA LEU A 352 -6.15 -8.43 33.61
C LEU A 352 -7.39 -7.52 33.70
N LEU A 353 -8.05 -7.22 32.57
CA LEU A 353 -9.20 -6.33 32.52
C LEU A 353 -10.55 -7.04 32.70
N VAL A 354 -10.67 -8.31 32.25
CA VAL A 354 -11.97 -9.02 32.14
C VAL A 354 -11.92 -10.48 32.66
N ASP A 355 -10.78 -10.92 33.20
CA ASP A 355 -10.51 -12.30 33.67
C ASP A 355 -10.69 -13.39 32.60
N HIS A 356 -10.76 -12.97 31.33
CA HIS A 356 -10.94 -13.82 30.15
C HIS A 356 -10.06 -13.31 29.01
N SER A 357 -9.45 -14.21 28.26
CA SER A 357 -8.74 -13.93 27.00
C SER A 357 -9.47 -14.61 25.84
N GLY A 358 -9.46 -14.02 24.65
CA GLY A 358 -10.17 -14.57 23.49
C GLY A 358 -10.60 -13.54 22.46
N SER A 359 -11.75 -13.76 21.80
CA SER A 359 -12.32 -12.78 20.88
C SER A 359 -12.82 -11.55 21.65
N LEU A 360 -12.31 -10.37 21.31
CA LEU A 360 -12.76 -9.09 21.89
C LEU A 360 -14.28 -8.89 21.77
N VAL A 361 -14.94 -9.45 20.75
CA VAL A 361 -16.41 -9.39 20.61
C VAL A 361 -17.11 -10.30 21.63
N VAL A 362 -16.56 -11.48 21.92
CA VAL A 362 -17.09 -12.38 22.97
C VAL A 362 -16.86 -11.76 24.35
N MET A 363 -15.69 -11.14 24.56
CA MET A 363 -15.40 -10.35 25.76
C MET A 363 -16.40 -9.19 25.92
N ALA A 364 -16.73 -8.47 24.84
CA ALA A 364 -17.77 -7.44 24.87
C ALA A 364 -19.13 -8.02 25.29
N LEU A 365 -19.53 -9.15 24.70
CA LEU A 365 -20.82 -9.82 24.98
C LEU A 365 -20.93 -10.25 26.45
N GLY A 366 -19.86 -10.76 27.06
CA GLY A 366 -19.84 -11.14 28.48
C GLY A 366 -19.91 -9.96 29.46
N LEU A 367 -19.49 -8.76 29.04
CA LEU A 367 -19.48 -7.57 29.90
C LEU A 367 -20.88 -6.90 29.98
N PRO A 368 -21.27 -6.35 31.15
CA PRO A 368 -22.48 -5.54 31.27
C PRO A 368 -22.33 -4.21 30.49
N PRO A 369 -23.43 -3.60 29.99
CA PRO A 369 -23.37 -2.45 29.08
C PRO A 369 -22.56 -1.25 29.58
N TRP A 370 -22.57 -0.98 30.89
CA TRP A 370 -21.79 0.11 31.48
C TRP A 370 -20.27 -0.14 31.44
N GLN A 371 -19.83 -1.41 31.52
CA GLN A 371 -18.41 -1.77 31.35
C GLN A 371 -18.02 -1.67 29.87
N ARG A 372 -18.90 -2.07 28.93
CA ARG A 372 -18.68 -1.86 27.48
C ARG A 372 -18.48 -0.39 27.13
N LEU A 373 -19.23 0.51 27.78
CA LEU A 373 -19.09 1.96 27.63
C LEU A 373 -17.77 2.50 28.20
N LEU A 374 -17.42 2.11 29.43
CA LEU A 374 -16.29 2.69 30.15
C LEU A 374 -14.93 2.09 29.77
N LEU A 375 -14.85 0.80 29.43
CA LEU A 375 -13.56 0.12 29.23
C LEU A 375 -12.73 0.74 28.10
N PRO A 376 -13.27 1.01 26.88
CA PRO A 376 -12.51 1.65 25.82
C PRO A 376 -12.24 3.13 26.12
N ALA A 377 -13.12 3.80 26.88
CA ALA A 377 -12.92 5.20 27.29
C ALA A 377 -11.76 5.35 28.28
N VAL A 378 -11.69 4.47 29.30
CA VAL A 378 -10.58 4.41 30.27
C VAL A 378 -9.30 3.94 29.59
N GLY A 379 -9.37 2.94 28.71
CA GLY A 379 -8.25 2.51 27.90
C GLY A 379 -7.69 3.63 27.02
N GLY A 380 -8.55 4.36 26.32
CA GLY A 380 -8.19 5.56 25.54
C GLY A 380 -7.54 6.66 26.42
N LEU A 381 -8.08 6.90 27.61
CA LEU A 381 -7.50 7.85 28.57
C LEU A 381 -6.08 7.45 28.97
N VAL A 382 -5.88 6.20 29.42
CA VAL A 382 -4.57 5.67 29.85
C VAL A 382 -3.59 5.65 28.67
N ALA A 383 -4.02 5.20 27.50
CA ALA A 383 -3.21 5.17 26.28
C ALA A 383 -2.78 6.58 25.84
N GLY A 384 -3.62 7.60 25.99
CA GLY A 384 -3.26 8.99 25.71
C GLY A 384 -2.36 9.60 26.79
N LEU A 385 -2.56 9.27 28.08
CA LEU A 385 -1.66 9.69 29.16
C LEU A 385 -0.23 9.14 28.98
N ILE A 386 -0.09 7.91 28.48
CA ILE A 386 1.21 7.33 28.11
C ILE A 386 1.90 8.19 27.03
N LEU A 387 1.17 8.61 25.99
CA LEU A 387 1.72 9.46 24.92
C LEU A 387 2.06 10.87 25.39
N GLU A 388 1.20 11.50 26.20
CA GLU A 388 1.42 12.87 26.67
C GLU A 388 2.55 12.94 27.69
N GLN A 389 2.48 12.12 28.75
CA GLN A 389 3.41 12.23 29.87
C GLN A 389 4.78 11.61 29.57
N ILE A 390 4.82 10.49 28.84
CA ILE A 390 6.07 9.79 28.54
C ILE A 390 6.57 10.18 27.15
N GLY A 391 5.71 10.17 26.13
CA GLY A 391 6.06 10.57 24.77
C GLY A 391 6.44 12.05 24.65
N GLY A 392 5.69 12.95 25.31
CA GLY A 392 5.99 14.39 25.36
C GLY A 392 7.38 14.71 25.93
N ARG A 393 7.83 13.96 26.94
CA ARG A 393 9.19 14.07 27.53
C ARG A 393 10.30 13.50 26.63
N LEU A 394 9.94 12.76 25.59
CA LEU A 394 10.86 12.09 24.65
C LEU A 394 10.90 12.76 23.27
N ARG A 395 10.32 13.96 23.12
CA ARG A 395 10.37 14.74 21.86
C ARG A 395 11.81 15.06 21.46
N GLY A 396 12.13 14.80 20.18
CA GLY A 396 13.45 15.00 19.58
C GLY A 396 13.38 14.86 18.05
N ARG A 397 14.43 15.32 17.34
CA ARG A 397 14.46 15.49 15.85
C ARG A 397 14.45 14.21 15.01
N THR A 398 13.90 13.11 15.50
CA THR A 398 14.01 11.79 14.84
C THR A 398 12.65 11.16 14.61
N THR A 399 12.45 10.68 13.39
CA THR A 399 11.22 10.04 12.91
C THR A 399 10.94 8.78 13.73
N THR A 400 9.75 8.69 14.32
CA THR A 400 9.32 7.44 14.96
C THR A 400 8.68 6.50 13.95
N ASP A 401 8.01 7.02 12.91
CA ASP A 401 7.33 6.21 11.90
C ASP A 401 8.34 5.44 11.04
N TYR A 402 8.15 4.12 10.91
CA TYR A 402 9.03 3.27 10.11
C TYR A 402 8.91 3.57 8.60
N MET A 403 7.74 4.00 8.12
CA MET A 403 7.54 4.35 6.71
C MET A 403 8.31 5.63 6.39
N GLU A 404 8.19 6.65 7.24
CA GLU A 404 8.95 7.90 7.13
C GLU A 404 10.46 7.62 7.18
N ALA A 405 10.91 6.79 8.13
CA ALA A 405 12.32 6.43 8.30
C ALA A 405 12.93 5.68 7.10
N VAL A 406 12.13 4.91 6.36
CA VAL A 406 12.57 4.14 5.18
C VAL A 406 12.40 4.93 3.88
N ALA A 407 11.26 5.61 3.67
CA ALA A 407 10.95 6.31 2.42
C ALA A 407 11.67 7.66 2.29
N VAL A 408 11.77 8.42 3.38
CA VAL A 408 12.33 9.80 3.38
C VAL A 408 13.56 9.93 4.28
N GLY A 409 13.60 9.20 5.39
CA GLY A 409 14.61 9.31 6.44
C GLY A 409 15.92 8.56 6.19
N ASP A 410 16.67 8.32 7.26
CA ASP A 410 17.99 7.68 7.24
C ASP A 410 18.01 6.25 7.81
N GLY A 411 16.82 5.66 8.02
CA GLY A 411 16.64 4.35 8.66
C GLY A 411 16.84 4.37 10.19
N TRP A 412 17.00 5.52 10.82
CA TRP A 412 17.10 5.61 12.28
C TRP A 412 15.71 5.63 12.92
N ILE A 413 15.40 4.62 13.76
CA ILE A 413 14.16 4.56 14.54
C ILE A 413 14.46 4.66 16.03
N SER A 414 13.72 5.51 16.75
CA SER A 414 13.89 5.72 18.19
C SER A 414 13.29 4.56 18.99
N VAL A 415 14.10 3.93 19.84
CA VAL A 415 13.65 2.80 20.68
C VAL A 415 12.60 3.28 21.70
N ARG A 416 12.87 4.39 22.40
CA ARG A 416 12.01 4.86 23.49
C ARG A 416 10.65 5.35 23.00
N GLN A 417 10.58 6.13 21.91
CA GLN A 417 9.29 6.58 21.38
C GLN A 417 8.52 5.40 20.76
N SER A 418 9.20 4.44 20.11
CA SER A 418 8.54 3.23 19.58
C SER A 418 7.92 2.40 20.70
N LEU A 419 8.64 2.16 21.80
CA LEU A 419 8.09 1.46 22.97
C LEU A 419 6.91 2.19 23.60
N VAL A 420 6.96 3.53 23.73
CA VAL A 420 5.84 4.34 24.26
C VAL A 420 4.63 4.34 23.32
N LYS A 421 4.85 4.51 22.01
CA LYS A 421 3.81 4.44 20.97
C LYS A 421 3.13 3.07 20.97
N SER A 422 3.92 2.00 21.10
CA SER A 422 3.41 0.62 21.15
C SER A 422 2.70 0.32 22.47
N ALA A 423 3.17 0.81 23.63
CA ALA A 423 2.47 0.66 24.91
C ALA A 423 1.10 1.37 24.91
N SER A 424 0.99 2.55 24.29
CA SER A 424 -0.30 3.22 24.08
C SER A 424 -1.22 2.42 23.14
N SER A 425 -0.66 1.87 22.05
CA SER A 425 -1.40 0.98 21.14
C SER A 425 -1.91 -0.29 21.84
N LEU A 426 -1.07 -0.92 22.67
CA LEU A 426 -1.39 -2.12 23.46
C LEU A 426 -2.64 -1.90 24.33
N VAL A 427 -2.64 -0.80 25.10
CA VAL A 427 -3.78 -0.42 25.94
C VAL A 427 -5.02 -0.08 25.10
N THR A 428 -4.85 0.60 23.97
CA THR A 428 -5.96 0.93 23.06
C THR A 428 -6.64 -0.32 22.48
N VAL A 429 -5.84 -1.30 22.04
CA VAL A 429 -6.34 -2.53 21.43
C VAL A 429 -7.00 -3.44 22.46
N ALA A 430 -6.32 -3.72 23.58
CA ALA A 430 -6.84 -4.62 24.62
C ALA A 430 -8.10 -4.10 25.33
N SER A 431 -8.31 -2.78 25.35
CA SER A 431 -9.53 -2.16 25.89
C SER A 431 -10.71 -2.11 24.91
N GLY A 432 -10.58 -2.71 23.71
CA GLY A 432 -11.66 -2.83 22.74
C GLY A 432 -11.71 -1.74 21.66
N GLY A 433 -10.69 -0.88 21.56
CA GLY A 433 -10.59 0.16 20.53
C GLY A 433 -10.70 -0.41 19.11
N SER A 434 -11.44 0.27 18.23
CA SER A 434 -11.77 -0.23 16.88
C SER A 434 -10.61 0.04 15.91
N ILE A 435 -9.45 -0.55 16.17
CA ILE A 435 -8.21 -0.32 15.43
C ILE A 435 -7.38 -1.60 15.36
N GLY A 436 -6.53 -1.69 14.34
CA GLY A 436 -5.65 -2.82 14.11
C GLY A 436 -4.38 -2.80 14.97
N ARG A 437 -3.92 -4.01 15.35
CA ARG A 437 -2.70 -4.26 16.16
C ARG A 437 -1.42 -4.28 15.33
N GLU A 438 -1.54 -4.44 14.02
CA GLU A 438 -0.43 -4.58 13.06
C GLU A 438 0.54 -3.39 13.09
N GLY A 439 0.03 -2.16 13.24
CA GLY A 439 0.86 -0.95 13.21
C GLY A 439 1.93 -0.93 14.31
N ALA A 440 1.63 -1.44 15.50
CA ALA A 440 2.59 -1.52 16.61
C ALA A 440 3.57 -2.70 16.43
N MET A 441 3.10 -3.85 15.94
CA MET A 441 3.93 -5.03 15.66
C MET A 441 5.01 -4.71 14.60
N VAL A 442 4.60 -4.15 13.47
CA VAL A 442 5.50 -3.74 12.37
C VAL A 442 6.49 -2.68 12.86
N GLN A 443 6.02 -1.66 13.59
CA GLN A 443 6.86 -0.60 14.15
C GLN A 443 7.94 -1.14 15.10
N LEU A 444 7.60 -2.08 15.98
CA LEU A 444 8.56 -2.69 16.91
C LEU A 444 9.59 -3.56 16.17
N SER A 445 9.17 -4.33 15.17
CA SER A 445 10.07 -5.14 14.36
C SER A 445 11.06 -4.26 13.56
N ALA A 446 10.57 -3.18 12.93
CA ALA A 446 11.39 -2.18 12.25
C ALA A 446 12.37 -1.46 13.22
N MET A 447 11.94 -1.16 14.46
CA MET A 447 12.79 -0.60 15.52
C MET A 447 13.93 -1.56 15.92
N VAL A 448 13.66 -2.86 16.02
CA VAL A 448 14.68 -3.88 16.30
C VAL A 448 15.70 -3.92 15.15
N ALA A 449 15.24 -4.00 13.91
CA ALA A 449 16.11 -3.99 12.73
C ALA A 449 16.98 -2.72 12.62
N SER A 450 16.42 -1.54 12.91
CA SER A 450 17.18 -0.28 13.01
C SER A 450 18.25 -0.36 14.10
N THR A 451 17.97 -1.04 15.21
CA THR A 451 18.95 -1.22 16.30
C THR A 451 20.08 -2.15 15.90
N ILE A 452 19.79 -3.27 15.23
CA ILE A 452 20.79 -4.18 14.65
C ILE A 452 21.71 -3.42 13.68
N GLY A 453 21.15 -2.71 12.69
CA GLY A 453 21.93 -1.99 11.70
C GLY A 453 22.79 -0.85 12.27
N ARG A 454 22.31 -0.17 13.33
CA ARG A 454 23.09 0.84 14.07
C ARG A 454 24.24 0.23 14.86
N VAL A 455 24.06 -0.95 15.46
CA VAL A 455 25.14 -1.69 16.14
C VAL A 455 26.16 -2.22 15.12
N ALA A 456 25.72 -2.66 13.94
CA ALA A 456 26.57 -3.01 12.80
C ALA A 456 27.24 -1.79 12.11
N HIS A 457 26.91 -0.56 12.53
CA HIS A 457 27.41 0.69 11.94
C HIS A 457 27.22 0.74 10.42
N PHE A 458 26.03 0.36 9.94
CA PHE A 458 25.68 0.41 8.52
C PHE A 458 25.54 1.85 7.99
N PRO A 459 25.87 2.09 6.70
CA PRO A 459 25.52 3.33 6.02
C PRO A 459 24.00 3.45 5.88
N ARG A 460 23.51 4.67 5.62
CA ARG A 460 22.07 5.01 5.61
C ARG A 460 21.25 4.09 4.70
N ASP A 461 21.73 3.82 3.50
CA ASP A 461 20.95 3.06 2.50
C ASP A 461 20.78 1.58 2.91
N ARG A 462 21.85 0.97 3.43
CA ARG A 462 21.78 -0.38 4.03
C ARG A 462 20.98 -0.40 5.34
N LEU A 463 20.99 0.68 6.13
CA LEU A 463 20.16 0.79 7.33
C LEU A 463 18.68 0.87 6.96
N ARG A 464 18.31 1.70 5.97
CA ARG A 464 16.94 1.82 5.43
C ARG A 464 16.46 0.46 4.90
N LEU A 465 17.28 -0.25 4.12
CA LEU A 465 16.94 -1.58 3.61
C LEU A 465 16.78 -2.63 4.73
N LEU A 466 17.61 -2.60 5.78
CA LEU A 466 17.47 -3.51 6.91
C LEU A 466 16.20 -3.20 7.73
N VAL A 467 15.85 -1.92 7.90
CA VAL A 467 14.59 -1.50 8.54
C VAL A 467 13.38 -1.90 7.71
N ALA A 468 13.46 -1.79 6.38
CA ALA A 468 12.45 -2.30 5.46
C ALA A 468 12.27 -3.82 5.61
N ALA A 469 13.36 -4.58 5.69
CA ALA A 469 13.32 -6.02 5.98
C ALA A 469 12.68 -6.32 7.35
N GLY A 470 12.98 -5.51 8.38
CA GLY A 470 12.33 -5.59 9.69
C GLY A 470 10.83 -5.27 9.64
N ALA A 471 10.39 -4.32 8.84
CA ALA A 471 8.97 -4.03 8.64
C ALA A 471 8.25 -5.21 7.95
N ALA A 472 8.87 -5.81 6.92
CA ALA A 472 8.35 -7.00 6.25
C ALA A 472 8.25 -8.19 7.22
N ALA A 473 9.27 -8.42 8.05
CA ALA A 473 9.24 -9.42 9.11
C ALA A 473 8.10 -9.23 10.11
N GLY A 474 7.87 -7.99 10.58
CA GLY A 474 6.80 -7.71 11.54
C GLY A 474 5.42 -7.89 10.95
N LEU A 475 5.24 -7.57 9.66
CA LEU A 475 3.97 -7.74 8.96
C LEU A 475 3.70 -9.22 8.63
N ALA A 476 4.73 -9.95 8.22
CA ALA A 476 4.68 -11.40 7.99
C ALA A 476 4.32 -12.15 9.28
N ALA A 477 4.96 -11.79 10.40
CA ALA A 477 4.66 -12.35 11.73
C ALA A 477 3.25 -12.00 12.24
N ALA A 478 2.73 -10.81 11.90
CA ALA A 478 1.39 -10.38 12.31
C ALA A 478 0.26 -11.08 11.53
N TYR A 479 0.53 -11.50 10.29
CA TYR A 479 -0.50 -11.97 9.36
C TYR A 479 -0.22 -13.31 8.65
N ASN A 480 0.81 -14.08 9.04
CA ASN A 480 1.18 -15.33 8.38
C ASN A 480 1.30 -15.19 6.83
N ALA A 481 1.82 -14.04 6.37
CA ALA A 481 1.78 -13.66 4.96
C ALA A 481 3.15 -13.12 4.49
N PRO A 482 4.18 -13.98 4.35
CA PRO A 482 5.54 -13.55 4.02
C PRO A 482 5.69 -12.89 2.65
N ILE A 483 4.97 -13.36 1.63
CA ILE A 483 5.09 -12.82 0.26
C ILE A 483 4.38 -11.47 0.16
N ALA A 484 3.16 -11.36 0.69
CA ALA A 484 2.40 -10.13 0.76
C ALA A 484 3.07 -9.08 1.64
N ALA A 485 3.68 -9.47 2.76
CA ALA A 485 4.47 -8.57 3.60
C ALA A 485 5.72 -8.04 2.89
N THR A 486 6.38 -8.88 2.08
CA THR A 486 7.48 -8.45 1.19
C THR A 486 6.98 -7.42 0.18
N LEU A 487 5.86 -7.69 -0.50
CA LEU A 487 5.28 -6.77 -1.49
C LEU A 487 4.75 -5.48 -0.85
N PHE A 488 4.17 -5.52 0.35
CA PHE A 488 3.77 -4.32 1.09
C PHE A 488 4.94 -3.36 1.26
N VAL A 489 6.10 -3.87 1.68
CA VAL A 489 7.28 -3.02 1.85
C VAL A 489 7.86 -2.57 0.51
N ALA A 490 7.85 -3.41 -0.53
CA ALA A 490 8.35 -3.02 -1.86
C ALA A 490 7.46 -1.98 -2.57
N GLU A 491 6.14 -2.19 -2.56
CA GLU A 491 5.13 -1.40 -3.29
C GLU A 491 4.77 -0.11 -2.54
N ILE A 492 4.60 -0.15 -1.21
CA ILE A 492 4.16 1.03 -0.42
C ILE A 492 5.35 1.75 0.26
N VAL A 493 6.23 1.01 0.95
CA VAL A 493 7.25 1.63 1.82
C VAL A 493 8.49 2.09 1.03
N LEU A 494 8.94 1.28 0.07
CA LEU A 494 10.06 1.60 -0.83
C LEU A 494 9.62 2.27 -2.13
N GLY A 495 8.33 2.18 -2.47
CA GLY A 495 7.75 2.72 -3.72
C GLY A 495 8.38 2.18 -5.00
N SER A 496 9.13 1.08 -4.94
CA SER A 496 9.93 0.55 -6.05
C SER A 496 10.21 -0.95 -5.89
N ILE A 497 9.78 -1.72 -6.89
CA ILE A 497 9.94 -3.18 -6.94
C ILE A 497 11.27 -3.51 -7.62
N ALA A 498 12.37 -3.22 -6.93
CA ALA A 498 13.72 -3.54 -7.41
C ALA A 498 14.19 -4.90 -6.88
N ILE A 499 14.53 -5.84 -7.77
CA ILE A 499 14.91 -7.23 -7.42
C ILE A 499 16.03 -7.30 -6.37
N GLN A 500 17.00 -6.37 -6.46
CA GLN A 500 18.14 -6.18 -5.56
C GLN A 500 17.76 -5.76 -4.12
N HIS A 501 16.55 -5.25 -3.90
CA HIS A 501 16.05 -4.88 -2.57
C HIS A 501 15.08 -5.93 -2.01
N ILE A 502 14.46 -6.74 -2.88
CA ILE A 502 13.46 -7.75 -2.49
C ILE A 502 14.10 -8.93 -1.72
N GLY A 503 15.29 -9.40 -2.12
CA GLY A 503 15.94 -10.57 -1.51
C GLY A 503 16.04 -10.51 0.04
N PRO A 504 16.59 -9.43 0.63
CA PRO A 504 16.63 -9.28 2.09
C PRO A 504 15.27 -9.17 2.77
N LEU A 505 14.27 -8.58 2.11
CA LEU A 505 12.89 -8.53 2.63
C LEU A 505 12.28 -9.94 2.71
N ILE A 506 12.41 -10.74 1.64
CA ILE A 506 11.96 -12.14 1.62
C ILE A 506 12.63 -12.93 2.75
N VAL A 507 13.95 -12.85 2.90
CA VAL A 507 14.67 -13.59 3.95
C VAL A 507 14.18 -13.22 5.34
N ALA A 508 13.96 -11.93 5.63
CA ALA A 508 13.43 -11.50 6.91
C ALA A 508 11.97 -11.96 7.13
N ALA A 509 11.12 -11.87 6.12
CA ALA A 509 9.70 -12.26 6.18
C ALA A 509 9.51 -13.77 6.34
N VAL A 510 10.28 -14.59 5.61
CA VAL A 510 10.24 -16.06 5.71
C VAL A 510 10.71 -16.52 7.09
N ILE A 511 11.85 -16.02 7.58
CA ILE A 511 12.36 -16.38 8.92
C ILE A 511 11.38 -15.94 10.01
N ALA A 512 10.74 -14.77 9.85
CA ALA A 512 9.72 -14.32 10.79
C ALA A 512 8.48 -15.22 10.79
N SER A 513 7.99 -15.65 9.62
CA SER A 513 6.84 -16.55 9.51
C SER A 513 7.12 -17.91 10.15
N VAL A 514 8.26 -18.55 9.79
CA VAL A 514 8.69 -19.83 10.39
C VAL A 514 8.81 -19.72 11.91
N THR A 515 9.40 -18.62 12.42
CA THR A 515 9.50 -18.37 13.86
C THR A 515 8.12 -18.31 14.53
N VAL A 516 7.12 -17.70 13.89
CA VAL A 516 5.75 -17.67 14.42
C VAL A 516 5.09 -19.04 14.32
N HIS A 517 5.30 -19.81 13.25
CA HIS A 517 4.74 -21.16 13.11
C HIS A 517 5.23 -22.12 14.19
N ASP A 518 6.54 -22.10 14.47
CA ASP A 518 7.16 -22.96 15.47
C ASP A 518 6.69 -22.64 16.91
N ILE A 519 6.26 -21.40 17.17
CA ILE A 519 5.82 -20.94 18.50
C ILE A 519 4.28 -21.02 18.66
N MET A 520 3.53 -20.65 17.63
CA MET A 520 2.08 -20.41 17.68
C MET A 520 1.25 -21.39 16.83
N GLY A 521 1.90 -22.29 16.10
CA GLY A 521 1.26 -23.17 15.12
C GLY A 521 1.07 -22.51 13.75
N TYR A 522 0.77 -23.34 12.75
CA TYR A 522 0.45 -22.92 11.39
C TYR A 522 -1.04 -23.07 11.12
N ALA A 523 -1.71 -21.95 10.84
CA ALA A 523 -3.10 -21.89 10.38
C ALA A 523 -3.27 -20.67 9.45
N PRO A 524 -4.18 -20.71 8.46
CA PRO A 524 -4.61 -19.50 7.74
C PRO A 524 -5.22 -18.51 8.74
N ILE A 525 -5.28 -17.22 8.39
CA ILE A 525 -5.99 -16.25 9.23
C ILE A 525 -7.48 -16.48 9.10
N TYR A 526 -7.97 -16.50 7.86
CA TYR A 526 -9.37 -16.66 7.56
C TYR A 526 -9.52 -18.05 6.96
N GLU A 527 -10.05 -18.96 7.77
CA GLU A 527 -10.63 -20.19 7.24
C GLU A 527 -11.79 -19.79 6.33
N ILE A 528 -11.86 -20.40 5.15
CA ILE A 528 -12.94 -20.15 4.20
C ILE A 528 -13.51 -21.49 3.73
N PRO A 529 -14.82 -21.60 3.50
CA PRO A 529 -15.38 -22.69 2.73
C PRO A 529 -14.69 -22.75 1.36
N ALA A 530 -14.46 -23.96 0.85
CA ALA A 530 -13.75 -24.18 -0.42
C ALA A 530 -14.33 -23.28 -1.53
N PHE A 531 -13.52 -22.36 -2.04
CA PHE A 531 -13.94 -21.47 -3.11
C PHE A 531 -14.11 -22.29 -4.39
N THR A 532 -15.21 -22.10 -5.10
CA THR A 532 -15.38 -22.65 -6.45
C THR A 532 -16.02 -21.59 -7.34
N LEU A 533 -15.44 -21.38 -8.53
CA LEU A 533 -16.02 -20.48 -9.52
C LEU A 533 -17.16 -21.20 -10.23
N VAL A 534 -18.41 -20.80 -9.97
CA VAL A 534 -19.60 -21.52 -10.46
C VAL A 534 -19.82 -21.29 -11.96
N SER A 535 -19.44 -20.11 -12.47
CA SER A 535 -19.57 -19.76 -13.88
C SER A 535 -18.53 -18.72 -14.34
N ASP A 536 -18.03 -18.84 -15.57
CA ASP A 536 -17.13 -17.85 -16.18
C ASP A 536 -17.75 -16.43 -16.23
N TRP A 537 -19.08 -16.33 -16.31
CA TRP A 537 -19.81 -15.05 -16.28
C TRP A 537 -19.68 -14.33 -14.92
N GLU A 538 -19.45 -15.07 -13.84
CA GLU A 538 -19.32 -14.54 -12.49
C GLU A 538 -18.13 -13.56 -12.37
N LEU A 539 -17.11 -13.68 -13.23
CA LEU A 539 -16.03 -12.70 -13.36
C LEU A 539 -16.53 -11.28 -13.65
N GLY A 540 -17.65 -11.13 -14.38
CA GLY A 540 -18.30 -9.83 -14.58
C GLY A 540 -18.90 -9.23 -13.29
N LEU A 541 -19.36 -10.09 -12.37
CA LEU A 541 -19.86 -9.69 -11.06
C LEU A 541 -18.71 -9.32 -10.11
N TYR A 542 -17.59 -10.04 -10.16
CA TYR A 542 -16.37 -9.67 -9.42
C TYR A 542 -15.75 -8.35 -9.92
N LEU A 543 -15.79 -8.09 -11.24
CA LEU A 543 -15.44 -6.77 -11.80
C LEU A 543 -16.35 -5.67 -11.23
N LEU A 544 -17.67 -5.89 -11.20
CA LEU A 544 -18.63 -4.94 -10.63
C LEU A 544 -18.41 -4.73 -9.13
N LEU A 545 -18.11 -5.77 -8.35
CA LEU A 545 -17.70 -5.65 -6.94
C LEU A 545 -16.44 -4.79 -6.81
N GLY A 546 -15.46 -4.95 -7.71
CA GLY A 546 -14.30 -4.06 -7.80
C GLY A 546 -14.67 -2.59 -8.01
N LEU A 547 -15.59 -2.30 -8.93
CA LEU A 547 -16.13 -0.94 -9.11
C LEU A 547 -16.75 -0.41 -7.80
N VAL A 548 -17.62 -1.20 -7.15
CA VAL A 548 -18.32 -0.81 -5.92
C VAL A 548 -17.33 -0.54 -4.77
N ALA A 549 -16.34 -1.41 -4.57
CA ALA A 549 -15.27 -1.21 -3.58
C ALA A 549 -14.44 0.05 -3.86
N GLY A 550 -14.12 0.30 -5.14
CA GLY A 550 -13.42 1.51 -5.58
C GLY A 550 -14.17 2.82 -5.31
N HIS A 551 -15.51 2.79 -5.29
CA HIS A 551 -16.34 3.95 -4.88
C HIS A 551 -16.50 4.03 -3.35
N MET A 552 -16.45 2.91 -2.63
CA MET A 552 -16.53 2.87 -1.16
C MET A 552 -15.25 3.39 -0.48
N ALA A 553 -14.07 3.14 -1.07
CA ALA A 553 -12.79 3.56 -0.49
C ALA A 553 -12.66 5.09 -0.25
N PRO A 554 -13.03 5.99 -1.19
CA PRO A 554 -13.14 7.43 -0.94
C PRO A 554 -14.02 7.81 0.25
N ILE A 555 -15.15 7.11 0.45
CA ILE A 555 -16.09 7.36 1.56
C ILE A 555 -15.43 6.99 2.89
N PHE A 556 -14.79 5.82 2.95
CA PHE A 556 -14.11 5.35 4.15
C PHE A 556 -12.89 6.23 4.51
N LEU A 557 -11.99 6.49 3.56
CA LEU A 557 -10.83 7.36 3.76
C LEU A 557 -11.25 8.80 4.11
N GLY A 558 -12.29 9.30 3.44
CA GLY A 558 -12.90 10.60 3.72
C GLY A 558 -13.45 10.70 5.13
N LEU A 559 -14.08 9.63 5.64
CA LEU A 559 -14.58 9.53 7.01
C LEU A 559 -13.43 9.52 8.04
N LEU A 560 -12.37 8.73 7.82
CA LEU A 560 -11.19 8.71 8.69
C LEU A 560 -10.53 10.10 8.77
N GLY A 561 -10.32 10.75 7.62
CA GLY A 561 -9.73 12.09 7.53
C GLY A 561 -10.64 13.19 8.08
N HIS A 562 -11.96 13.08 7.90
CA HIS A 562 -12.94 14.00 8.50
C HIS A 562 -12.93 13.88 10.01
N SER A 563 -12.96 12.66 10.55
CA SER A 563 -12.90 12.41 11.99
C SER A 563 -11.63 13.01 12.60
N HIS A 564 -10.46 12.77 12.00
CA HIS A 564 -9.21 13.37 12.44
C HIS A 564 -9.29 14.91 12.51
N ARG A 565 -9.85 15.57 11.48
CA ARG A 565 -10.07 17.03 11.49
C ARG A 565 -11.05 17.50 12.58
N VAL A 566 -12.11 16.73 12.87
CA VAL A 566 -13.08 17.06 13.93
C VAL A 566 -12.42 16.96 15.30
N PHE A 567 -11.78 15.84 15.61
CA PHE A 567 -11.10 15.63 16.89
C PHE A 567 -9.91 16.59 17.09
N ALA A 568 -9.17 16.93 16.04
CA ALA A 568 -8.08 17.91 16.10
C ALA A 568 -8.55 19.34 16.44
N ARG A 569 -9.79 19.71 16.07
CA ARG A 569 -10.40 21.01 16.41
C ARG A 569 -10.87 21.10 17.86
N LEU A 570 -10.98 19.97 18.58
CA LEU A 570 -11.40 19.98 19.98
C LEU A 570 -10.26 20.52 20.87
N PRO A 571 -10.50 21.57 21.69
CA PRO A 571 -9.49 22.18 22.56
C PRO A 571 -9.28 21.35 23.84
N MET A 572 -8.91 20.08 23.64
CA MET A 572 -8.74 19.09 24.69
C MET A 572 -7.37 18.40 24.56
N PRO A 573 -6.75 17.96 25.68
CA PRO A 573 -5.54 17.15 25.65
C PRO A 573 -5.78 15.83 24.90
N LEU A 574 -4.71 15.23 24.38
CA LEU A 574 -4.74 13.96 23.65
C LEU A 574 -5.33 12.83 24.52
N SER A 575 -5.06 12.82 25.83
CA SER A 575 -5.67 11.87 26.77
C SER A 575 -7.20 11.98 26.80
N ALA A 576 -7.75 13.18 26.95
CA ALA A 576 -9.21 13.39 26.91
C ALA A 576 -9.80 13.12 25.52
N ARG A 577 -9.05 13.44 24.45
CA ARG A 577 -9.45 13.18 23.05
C ARG A 577 -9.57 11.69 22.77
N MET A 578 -8.57 10.90 23.16
CA MET A 578 -8.58 9.44 23.05
C MET A 578 -9.63 8.79 23.95
N ALA A 579 -9.84 9.34 25.16
CA ALA A 579 -10.94 8.91 26.03
C ALA A 579 -12.32 9.13 25.39
N LEU A 580 -12.54 10.25 24.70
CA LEU A 580 -13.76 10.53 23.94
C LEU A 580 -13.91 9.59 22.73
N GLY A 581 -12.82 9.30 22.00
CA GLY A 581 -12.83 8.30 20.93
C GLY A 581 -13.25 6.92 21.44
N GLY A 582 -12.67 6.47 22.57
CA GLY A 582 -13.05 5.24 23.25
C GLY A 582 -14.50 5.26 23.77
N LEU A 583 -14.97 6.38 24.32
CA LEU A 583 -16.36 6.54 24.78
C LEU A 583 -17.36 6.37 23.63
N ILE A 584 -17.04 6.86 22.44
CA ILE A 584 -17.87 6.66 21.24
C ILE A 584 -17.89 5.18 20.83
N VAL A 585 -16.75 4.49 20.83
CA VAL A 585 -16.70 3.03 20.56
C VAL A 585 -17.52 2.26 21.60
N GLY A 586 -17.39 2.59 22.88
CA GLY A 586 -18.14 1.98 23.97
C GLY A 586 -19.65 2.26 23.91
N ALA A 587 -20.06 3.46 23.50
CA ALA A 587 -21.46 3.81 23.30
C ALA A 587 -22.08 3.03 22.13
N ILE A 588 -21.32 2.83 21.05
CA ILE A 588 -21.74 1.98 19.92
C ILE A 588 -21.82 0.51 20.36
N SER A 589 -20.86 0.00 21.14
CA SER A 589 -20.85 -1.41 21.58
C SER A 589 -21.88 -1.76 22.67
N MET A 590 -22.54 -0.78 23.27
CA MET A 590 -23.76 -1.01 24.05
C MET A 590 -24.92 -1.52 23.18
N TYR A 591 -24.98 -1.09 21.90
CA TYR A 591 -25.99 -1.54 20.94
C TYR A 591 -25.46 -2.68 20.07
N GLU A 592 -24.26 -2.54 19.50
CA GLU A 592 -23.65 -3.50 18.57
C GLU A 592 -22.24 -3.93 19.01
N PRO A 593 -22.10 -5.01 19.81
CA PRO A 593 -20.81 -5.50 20.30
C PRO A 593 -19.80 -5.88 19.20
N ALA A 594 -20.25 -6.21 17.98
CA ALA A 594 -19.38 -6.57 16.86
C ALA A 594 -18.40 -5.45 16.44
N VAL A 595 -18.61 -4.20 16.87
CA VAL A 595 -17.69 -3.10 16.56
C VAL A 595 -16.37 -3.13 17.35
N TRP A 596 -16.26 -3.91 18.42
CA TRP A 596 -15.05 -3.97 19.25
C TRP A 596 -13.84 -4.55 18.52
N GLY A 597 -12.65 -4.09 18.92
CA GLY A 597 -11.36 -4.57 18.41
C GLY A 597 -11.15 -4.35 16.91
N ASN A 598 -10.20 -5.09 16.32
CA ASN A 598 -9.83 -4.94 14.91
C ASN A 598 -10.88 -5.47 13.91
N GLY A 599 -11.85 -6.28 14.36
CA GLY A 599 -12.91 -6.87 13.54
C GLY A 599 -12.64 -8.26 12.97
N TYR A 600 -11.48 -8.87 13.25
CA TYR A 600 -11.08 -10.19 12.75
C TYR A 600 -12.15 -11.27 12.95
N SER A 601 -12.67 -11.42 14.18
CA SER A 601 -13.61 -12.48 14.52
C SER A 601 -14.95 -12.37 13.79
N VAL A 602 -15.43 -11.15 13.55
CA VAL A 602 -16.68 -10.90 12.81
C VAL A 602 -16.52 -11.26 11.33
N VAL A 603 -15.38 -10.96 10.72
CA VAL A 603 -15.09 -11.40 9.34
C VAL A 603 -15.11 -12.93 9.30
N ASN A 604 -14.51 -13.60 10.28
CA ASN A 604 -14.51 -15.06 10.34
C ASN A 604 -15.93 -15.65 10.50
N THR A 605 -16.80 -15.07 11.35
CA THR A 605 -18.20 -15.55 11.46
C THR A 605 -18.97 -15.30 10.16
N VAL A 606 -18.79 -14.15 9.51
CA VAL A 606 -19.47 -13.78 8.25
C VAL A 606 -19.03 -14.64 7.05
N LEU A 607 -17.87 -15.31 7.12
CA LEU A 607 -17.41 -16.25 6.09
C LEU A 607 -18.04 -17.65 6.21
N HIS A 608 -18.45 -18.06 7.41
CA HIS A 608 -18.96 -19.40 7.71
C HIS A 608 -20.49 -19.44 7.92
N GLU A 609 -21.07 -18.36 8.46
CA GLU A 609 -22.48 -18.30 8.85
C GLU A 609 -23.29 -17.37 7.94
N PRO A 610 -24.55 -17.69 7.62
CA PRO A 610 -25.43 -16.81 6.86
C PRO A 610 -25.96 -15.66 7.75
N TRP A 611 -25.43 -14.45 7.56
CA TRP A 611 -25.89 -13.25 8.25
C TRP A 611 -27.00 -12.53 7.46
N VAL A 612 -27.98 -11.97 8.18
CA VAL A 612 -29.04 -11.17 7.54
C VAL A 612 -28.48 -9.81 7.09
N TRP A 613 -28.84 -9.37 5.89
CA TRP A 613 -28.24 -8.18 5.25
C TRP A 613 -28.40 -6.88 6.06
N GLN A 614 -29.48 -6.72 6.84
CA GLN A 614 -29.65 -5.55 7.71
C GLN A 614 -28.60 -5.53 8.83
N ALA A 615 -28.27 -6.69 9.40
CA ALA A 615 -27.24 -6.81 10.43
C ALA A 615 -25.86 -6.49 9.83
N LEU A 616 -25.53 -7.06 8.66
CA LEU A 616 -24.28 -6.75 7.94
C LEU A 616 -24.15 -5.26 7.64
N LEU A 617 -25.18 -4.60 7.10
CA LEU A 617 -25.15 -3.17 6.79
C LEU A 617 -25.00 -2.32 8.07
N THR A 618 -25.72 -2.67 9.14
CA THR A 618 -25.66 -1.98 10.43
C THR A 618 -24.26 -2.09 11.05
N VAL A 619 -23.74 -3.31 11.16
CA VAL A 619 -22.40 -3.62 11.68
C VAL A 619 -21.31 -2.93 10.86
N MET A 620 -21.40 -2.94 9.52
CA MET A 620 -20.44 -2.26 8.64
C MET A 620 -20.41 -0.74 8.90
N VAL A 621 -21.57 -0.07 8.92
CA VAL A 621 -21.65 1.38 9.17
C VAL A 621 -21.17 1.73 10.57
N LEU A 622 -21.62 0.99 11.59
CA LEU A 622 -21.20 1.23 12.97
C LEU A 622 -19.70 0.96 13.19
N LYS A 623 -19.12 -0.04 12.52
CA LYS A 623 -17.66 -0.29 12.54
C LYS A 623 -16.89 0.84 11.88
N MET A 624 -17.34 1.36 10.74
CA MET A 624 -16.72 2.49 10.06
C MET A 624 -16.69 3.73 10.98
N ILE A 625 -17.79 4.02 11.69
CA ILE A 625 -17.87 5.11 12.67
C ILE A 625 -16.95 4.84 13.88
N ALA A 626 -16.96 3.63 14.44
CA ALA A 626 -16.11 3.26 15.58
C ALA A 626 -14.61 3.34 15.25
N THR A 627 -14.22 2.87 14.06
CA THR A 627 -12.83 2.97 13.55
C THR A 627 -12.45 4.43 13.31
N ALA A 628 -13.34 5.21 12.70
CA ALA A 628 -13.11 6.64 12.50
C ALA A 628 -12.99 7.41 13.82
N ALA A 629 -13.79 7.09 14.84
CA ALA A 629 -13.68 7.69 16.17
C ALA A 629 -12.35 7.32 16.84
N THR A 630 -11.97 6.04 16.79
CA THR A 630 -10.70 5.56 17.36
C THR A 630 -9.50 6.24 16.69
N HIS A 631 -9.40 6.13 15.36
CA HIS A 631 -8.31 6.71 14.57
C HIS A 631 -8.27 8.24 14.67
N GLY A 632 -9.41 8.90 14.48
CA GLY A 632 -9.52 10.36 14.50
C GLY A 632 -9.15 10.97 15.86
N SER A 633 -9.38 10.24 16.96
CA SER A 633 -8.98 10.69 18.30
C SER A 633 -7.46 10.81 18.52
N GLY A 634 -6.64 10.30 17.59
CA GLY A 634 -5.18 10.24 17.71
C GLY A 634 -4.68 8.96 18.36
N ALA A 635 -5.53 7.94 18.49
CA ALA A 635 -5.15 6.64 19.04
C ALA A 635 -4.20 5.89 18.09
N VAL A 636 -3.28 5.12 18.66
CA VAL A 636 -2.23 4.43 17.90
C VAL A 636 -2.67 3.03 17.50
N GLY A 637 -2.72 2.77 16.21
CA GLY A 637 -2.93 1.44 15.63
C GLY A 637 -2.93 1.51 14.10
N GLY A 638 -3.20 0.39 13.44
CA GLY A 638 -3.37 0.32 11.99
C GLY A 638 -4.83 0.38 11.56
N ALA A 639 -5.08 0.82 10.33
CA ALA A 639 -6.40 0.75 9.70
C ALA A 639 -6.52 -0.42 8.70
N PHE A 640 -5.57 -1.35 8.71
CA PHE A 640 -5.48 -2.42 7.71
C PHE A 640 -6.58 -3.48 7.91
N THR A 641 -6.70 -4.07 9.11
CA THR A 641 -7.78 -5.03 9.38
C THR A 641 -9.19 -4.40 9.32
N PRO A 642 -9.44 -3.17 9.83
CA PRO A 642 -10.71 -2.49 9.59
C PRO A 642 -11.05 -2.27 8.10
N THR A 643 -10.05 -2.08 7.24
CA THR A 643 -10.26 -2.01 5.78
C THR A 643 -10.71 -3.35 5.21
N LEU A 644 -10.04 -4.45 5.59
CA LEU A 644 -10.45 -5.80 5.21
C LEU A 644 -11.88 -6.10 5.66
N PHE A 645 -12.25 -5.72 6.88
CA PHE A 645 -13.60 -5.86 7.41
C PHE A 645 -14.65 -5.17 6.54
N VAL A 646 -14.44 -3.89 6.18
CA VAL A 646 -15.36 -3.16 5.31
C VAL A 646 -15.46 -3.83 3.94
N GLY A 647 -14.35 -4.32 3.39
CA GLY A 647 -14.34 -5.10 2.15
C GLY A 647 -15.11 -6.41 2.24
N ALA A 648 -14.96 -7.17 3.33
CA ALA A 648 -15.66 -8.43 3.57
C ALA A 648 -17.18 -8.23 3.62
N LEU A 649 -17.65 -7.29 4.46
CA LEU A 649 -19.07 -7.04 4.63
C LEU A 649 -19.69 -6.42 3.37
N LEU A 650 -18.97 -5.54 2.66
CA LEU A 650 -19.38 -5.04 1.35
C LEU A 650 -19.51 -6.18 0.33
N GLY A 651 -18.56 -7.12 0.34
CA GLY A 651 -18.58 -8.33 -0.49
C GLY A 651 -19.80 -9.20 -0.22
N VAL A 652 -20.12 -9.52 1.04
CA VAL A 652 -21.33 -10.30 1.38
C VAL A 652 -22.61 -9.55 1.06
N LEU A 653 -22.68 -8.24 1.31
CA LEU A 653 -23.84 -7.40 0.93
C LEU A 653 -24.05 -7.40 -0.59
N PHE A 654 -22.97 -7.35 -1.37
CA PHE A 654 -23.04 -7.48 -2.82
C PHE A 654 -23.45 -8.89 -3.25
N GLY A 655 -22.82 -9.94 -2.69
CA GLY A 655 -23.10 -11.34 -3.00
C GLY A 655 -24.54 -11.76 -2.65
N THR A 656 -25.07 -11.28 -1.53
CA THR A 656 -26.48 -11.51 -1.14
C THR A 656 -27.46 -10.79 -2.07
N ALA A 657 -27.17 -9.55 -2.48
CA ALA A 657 -27.97 -8.85 -3.48
C ALA A 657 -27.91 -9.53 -4.86
N VAL A 658 -26.74 -10.03 -5.27
CA VAL A 658 -26.55 -10.84 -6.47
C VAL A 658 -27.38 -12.12 -6.40
N HIS A 659 -27.29 -12.89 -5.31
CA HIS A 659 -28.07 -14.13 -5.11
C HIS A 659 -29.58 -13.88 -5.13
N ALA A 660 -30.05 -12.73 -4.60
CA ALA A 660 -31.47 -12.38 -4.60
C ALA A 660 -32.02 -12.08 -6.02
N VAL A 661 -31.18 -11.61 -6.96
CA VAL A 661 -31.58 -11.29 -8.34
C VAL A 661 -31.24 -12.43 -9.31
N LEU A 662 -30.13 -13.12 -9.09
CA LEU A 662 -29.55 -14.19 -9.91
C LEU A 662 -29.19 -15.41 -9.03
N PRO A 663 -30.19 -16.18 -8.55
CA PRO A 663 -29.99 -17.31 -7.64
C PRO A 663 -29.39 -18.57 -8.30
N VAL A 664 -29.12 -18.53 -9.62
CA VAL A 664 -28.57 -19.66 -10.38
C VAL A 664 -27.28 -19.25 -11.06
N GLY A 665 -26.22 -20.06 -10.90
CA GLY A 665 -24.94 -19.86 -11.58
C GLY A 665 -23.99 -18.85 -10.92
N THR A 666 -24.24 -18.51 -9.64
CA THR A 666 -23.37 -17.64 -8.82
C THR A 666 -22.87 -18.41 -7.60
N GLY A 667 -21.66 -18.11 -7.12
CA GLY A 667 -21.09 -18.66 -5.89
C GLY A 667 -21.74 -18.08 -4.63
N PRO A 668 -21.54 -18.73 -3.46
CA PRO A 668 -22.14 -18.29 -2.20
C PRO A 668 -21.69 -16.87 -1.81
N PRO A 669 -22.48 -16.08 -1.05
CA PRO A 669 -22.11 -14.73 -0.67
C PRO A 669 -20.75 -14.56 0.02
N SER A 670 -20.26 -15.59 0.73
CA SER A 670 -18.92 -15.64 1.33
C SER A 670 -17.79 -15.58 0.30
N ALA A 671 -17.98 -16.11 -0.90
CA ALA A 671 -17.02 -15.99 -2.01
C ALA A 671 -16.76 -14.53 -2.39
N TYR A 672 -17.81 -13.71 -2.41
CA TYR A 672 -17.73 -12.27 -2.66
C TYR A 672 -17.09 -11.51 -1.49
N ALA A 673 -17.21 -12.00 -0.26
CA ALA A 673 -16.56 -11.39 0.91
C ALA A 673 -15.04 -11.28 0.73
N VAL A 674 -14.41 -12.40 0.39
CA VAL A 674 -12.95 -12.51 0.30
C VAL A 674 -12.41 -11.70 -0.89
N VAL A 675 -13.12 -11.69 -2.02
CA VAL A 675 -12.78 -10.80 -3.15
C VAL A 675 -12.96 -9.31 -2.75
N GLY A 676 -14.01 -8.99 -2.00
CA GLY A 676 -14.29 -7.65 -1.48
C GLY A 676 -13.22 -7.13 -0.51
N MET A 677 -12.66 -8.01 0.34
CA MET A 677 -11.53 -7.71 1.22
C MET A 677 -10.34 -7.15 0.44
N GLY A 678 -9.93 -7.85 -0.63
CA GLY A 678 -8.80 -7.44 -1.46
C GLY A 678 -9.10 -6.19 -2.28
N ALA A 679 -10.30 -6.10 -2.86
CA ALA A 679 -10.73 -4.93 -3.64
C ALA A 679 -10.73 -3.64 -2.79
N MET A 680 -11.25 -3.69 -1.56
CA MET A 680 -11.23 -2.56 -0.63
C MET A 680 -9.81 -2.23 -0.15
N LEU A 681 -8.98 -3.25 0.10
CA LEU A 681 -7.57 -3.05 0.50
C LEU A 681 -6.77 -2.35 -0.62
N ALA A 682 -6.92 -2.79 -1.87
CA ALA A 682 -6.24 -2.19 -3.01
C ALA A 682 -6.70 -0.75 -3.28
N ALA A 683 -7.99 -0.48 -3.10
CA ALA A 683 -8.57 0.85 -3.30
C ALA A 683 -8.18 1.84 -2.18
N THR A 684 -7.92 1.40 -0.96
CA THR A 684 -7.48 2.29 0.13
C THR A 684 -5.96 2.47 0.21
N THR A 685 -5.19 1.42 -0.08
CA THR A 685 -3.71 1.45 0.01
C THR A 685 -3.04 1.91 -1.28
N HIS A 686 -3.75 1.86 -2.41
CA HIS A 686 -3.19 2.01 -3.76
C HIS A 686 -2.10 0.97 -4.11
N ALA A 687 -2.12 -0.21 -3.48
CA ALA A 687 -1.15 -1.28 -3.67
C ALA A 687 -1.83 -2.60 -4.11
N PRO A 688 -2.18 -2.75 -5.40
CA PRO A 688 -2.92 -3.91 -5.88
C PRO A 688 -2.15 -5.24 -5.76
N LEU A 689 -0.83 -5.26 -6.00
CA LEU A 689 -0.07 -6.53 -5.97
C LEU A 689 0.04 -7.09 -4.55
N MET A 690 0.35 -6.23 -3.58
CA MET A 690 0.26 -6.53 -2.15
C MET A 690 -1.14 -7.04 -1.80
N SER A 691 -2.20 -6.36 -2.23
CA SER A 691 -3.58 -6.70 -1.83
C SER A 691 -4.05 -8.06 -2.36
N ILE A 692 -3.65 -8.44 -3.58
CA ILE A 692 -3.93 -9.77 -4.15
C ILE A 692 -3.24 -10.85 -3.32
N LEU A 693 -1.93 -10.71 -3.08
CA LEU A 693 -1.18 -11.73 -2.36
C LEU A 693 -1.54 -11.78 -0.87
N MET A 694 -1.95 -10.66 -0.27
CA MET A 694 -2.35 -10.63 1.14
C MET A 694 -3.59 -11.48 1.38
N VAL A 695 -4.61 -11.31 0.54
CA VAL A 695 -5.84 -12.11 0.66
C VAL A 695 -5.55 -13.59 0.35
N PHE A 696 -4.77 -13.86 -0.69
CA PHE A 696 -4.35 -15.22 -1.03
C PHE A 696 -3.60 -15.94 0.11
N GLU A 697 -2.59 -15.32 0.73
CA GLU A 697 -1.87 -15.94 1.85
C GLU A 697 -2.72 -16.03 3.14
N MET A 698 -3.66 -15.10 3.34
CA MET A 698 -4.56 -15.14 4.50
C MET A 698 -5.60 -16.27 4.44
N THR A 699 -6.03 -16.69 3.24
CA THR A 699 -7.03 -17.75 3.04
C THR A 699 -6.46 -19.08 2.52
N MET A 700 -5.25 -19.06 1.94
CA MET A 700 -4.57 -20.21 1.36
C MET A 700 -5.30 -20.93 0.21
N ASP A 701 -6.33 -20.30 -0.37
CA ASP A 701 -7.09 -20.82 -1.52
C ASP A 701 -6.60 -20.15 -2.82
N TYR A 702 -6.28 -20.96 -3.84
CA TYR A 702 -5.79 -20.48 -5.13
C TYR A 702 -6.90 -20.20 -6.15
N GLU A 703 -8.08 -20.82 -6.04
CA GLU A 703 -9.16 -20.67 -7.03
C GLU A 703 -9.70 -19.23 -7.06
N ILE A 704 -9.66 -18.55 -5.91
CA ILE A 704 -10.09 -17.15 -5.79
C ILE A 704 -9.15 -16.15 -6.48
N VAL A 705 -7.91 -16.53 -6.84
CA VAL A 705 -6.90 -15.57 -7.32
C VAL A 705 -7.35 -14.87 -8.62
N LEU A 706 -8.00 -15.58 -9.55
CA LEU A 706 -8.52 -14.99 -10.80
C LEU A 706 -9.57 -13.88 -10.56
N PRO A 707 -10.71 -14.14 -9.87
CA PRO A 707 -11.70 -13.11 -9.58
C PRO A 707 -11.14 -12.00 -8.67
N LEU A 708 -10.27 -12.34 -7.72
CA LEU A 708 -9.58 -11.39 -6.85
C LEU A 708 -8.73 -10.39 -7.65
N MET A 709 -7.88 -10.85 -8.57
CA MET A 709 -7.06 -9.99 -9.43
C MET A 709 -7.93 -9.00 -10.22
N LEU A 710 -9.03 -9.48 -10.80
CA LEU A 710 -9.93 -8.65 -11.61
C LEU A 710 -10.62 -7.56 -10.76
N ALA A 711 -11.15 -7.92 -9.59
CA ALA A 711 -11.80 -6.98 -8.68
C ALA A 711 -10.80 -5.96 -8.10
N VAL A 712 -9.63 -6.42 -7.67
CA VAL A 712 -8.54 -5.58 -7.10
C VAL A 712 -8.08 -4.52 -8.09
N VAL A 713 -7.73 -4.93 -9.31
CA VAL A 713 -7.25 -4.00 -10.35
C VAL A 713 -8.36 -2.99 -10.71
N THR A 714 -9.61 -3.46 -10.82
CA THR A 714 -10.76 -2.59 -11.11
C THR A 714 -10.98 -1.56 -9.99
N ALA A 715 -10.93 -1.98 -8.72
CA ALA A 715 -11.08 -1.10 -7.57
C ALA A 715 -9.97 -0.04 -7.50
N HIS A 716 -8.72 -0.45 -7.76
CA HIS A 716 -7.54 0.42 -7.82
C HIS A 716 -7.63 1.49 -8.93
N TYR A 717 -8.07 1.12 -10.14
CA TYR A 717 -8.28 2.11 -11.21
C TYR A 717 -9.50 3.01 -10.99
N THR A 718 -10.50 2.52 -10.25
CA THR A 718 -11.71 3.29 -9.90
C THR A 718 -11.40 4.37 -8.88
N VAL A 719 -10.72 4.05 -7.78
CA VAL A 719 -10.35 5.06 -6.76
C VAL A 719 -9.43 6.14 -7.34
N ARG A 720 -8.55 5.80 -8.28
CA ARG A 720 -7.67 6.75 -8.99
C ARG A 720 -8.41 7.82 -9.81
N ARG A 721 -9.73 7.71 -10.02
CA ARG A 721 -10.55 8.78 -10.63
C ARG A 721 -10.84 9.93 -9.65
N TYR A 722 -10.66 9.72 -8.35
CA TYR A 722 -10.88 10.71 -7.31
C TYR A 722 -9.57 11.45 -6.98
N VAL A 723 -9.39 12.62 -7.59
CA VAL A 723 -8.13 13.40 -7.52
C VAL A 723 -7.74 13.80 -6.10
N ASP A 724 -8.73 14.06 -5.23
CA ASP A 724 -8.51 14.53 -3.85
C ASP A 724 -8.32 13.41 -2.81
N VAL A 725 -8.29 12.13 -3.23
CA VAL A 725 -8.19 10.98 -2.32
C VAL A 725 -6.74 10.50 -2.25
N ALA A 726 -6.06 10.91 -1.18
CA ALA A 726 -4.74 10.38 -0.84
C ALA A 726 -4.84 8.92 -0.32
N PRO A 727 -3.91 8.02 -0.68
CA PRO A 727 -3.89 6.67 -0.13
C PRO A 727 -3.67 6.67 1.39
N MET A 728 -4.13 5.61 2.05
CA MET A 728 -4.17 5.46 3.51
C MET A 728 -2.84 5.77 4.22
N TYR A 729 -1.71 5.52 3.58
CA TYR A 729 -0.36 5.72 4.13
C TYR A 729 0.35 6.99 3.65
N ALA A 730 -0.31 7.85 2.87
CA ALA A 730 0.32 9.02 2.24
C ALA A 730 1.02 9.97 3.24
N GLU A 731 0.38 10.26 4.38
CA GLU A 731 0.93 11.20 5.37
C GLU A 731 2.24 10.68 5.99
N SER A 732 2.40 9.37 6.16
CA SER A 732 3.63 8.74 6.68
C SER A 732 4.76 8.67 5.64
N LEU A 733 4.48 8.94 4.37
CA LEU A 733 5.45 8.95 3.26
C LEU A 733 5.88 10.37 2.85
N LEU A 734 5.19 11.41 3.34
CA LEU A 734 5.57 12.80 3.12
C LEU A 734 6.62 13.23 4.17
N PRO A 735 7.63 14.03 3.79
CA PRO A 735 8.51 14.65 4.77
C PRO A 735 7.67 15.54 5.68
N ARG A 736 7.63 15.28 6.99
CA ARG A 736 7.11 16.26 7.93
C ARG A 736 8.02 17.49 7.88
N GLU A 737 7.48 18.63 7.42
CA GLU A 737 8.14 19.91 7.60
C GLU A 737 8.49 20.04 9.08
N ALA A 738 9.78 20.22 9.37
CA ALA A 738 10.31 20.05 10.71
C ALA A 738 9.60 21.04 11.66
N ASP A 739 8.81 20.48 12.58
CA ASP A 739 7.80 21.17 13.41
C ASP A 739 8.32 22.53 13.90
N GLY A 740 7.93 23.57 13.17
CA GLY A 740 8.79 24.71 12.84
C GLY A 740 8.20 26.05 13.23
N GLY A 741 7.35 26.05 14.26
CA GLY A 741 6.87 27.26 14.91
C GLY A 741 5.70 27.97 14.23
N SER A 742 4.49 27.45 14.44
CA SER A 742 3.36 28.34 14.77
C SER A 742 2.46 27.69 15.80
N ARG A 743 1.98 28.53 16.72
CA ARG A 743 1.17 28.23 17.92
C ARG A 743 -0.11 27.45 17.64
#